data_AF-A0A8C7MAK0-F1
#
_entry.id   AF-A0A8C7MAK0-F1
#
_cell.length_a   1.000
_cell.length_b   1.000
_cell.length_c   1.000
_cell.angle_alpha   90.00
_cell.angle_beta   90.00
_cell.angle_gamma   90.00
#
_symmetry.space_group_name_H-M   'P 1'
#
loop_
_entity.id
_entity.type
_entity.pdbx_description
1 polymer ?
#
loop_
_entity_poly.entity_id
_entity_poly.type
_entity_poly.pdbx_seq_one_letter_code
_entity_poly.pdbx_strand_id
1 'polypeptide(L)'
;GSESPSVRVLQLRMEALESELTCPICLELFEDPLLLPCAHSLCFGCAHRILVSHCASNEPVQSIGAFQCPTCRYVISLSPQRGLEGLKRNVTLQNIIDRVQRAASSGPLALLPHSGPNSPSEDAGRFALALIPTSTAMTSPGTPPSHVQCQFCEQDPPQDAVKTCVTCEVSYCDECLRATHPNKKPFTGHRLIEPMSDCHLRGLQCLEHEEEKVNMYCVTDEQLICSLCKLVGRHRDHQVAALSDRYEKLKQALDSNLSHLVKRNNELEGLMGKLIQTCQHVEVNASRQEGKLMEECDLLIDIIQQRRQIIGTKIKEGKAVRIRKLAQQISNCKQCIERSSALITQADQTLKETDHARFLQTAKSITERVSMATASSQVLIPEINLTDTFDTFALDFTKEKKLLESLDYLTAPSPPGIREELCTASYDTITVHWTSDDEFTVLSYELQYAIFTGQANIVSLCNSADSWMIVPNIKQNHYTVHGLQSGTKYIFIVKAINQAGARSSEPGTLKTNSQPFKLDPKSAHKKLKISHDNLTVERDETASKKGHGQERFTSQSSYGVVGNVYIDSGRHYWEALIGGSTWYAVGIAYKSAPKHEWIGKNSASWVLCRCNNSWVVRHNSKELAIEPSPHLRRVGVLLDYDAGSLTFYDAVGSQNLHTFHVSFAQPVCPVFNVWNKCLTVLTGLPIPEHLEGLETQD
;
A
#
# COMPACT_ATOMS: atom_id res chain seq x y z
N GLY A 1 -31.17 -5.30 17.99
CA GLY A 1 -31.12 -6.78 18.05
C GLY A 1 -30.00 -7.21 17.16
N SER A 2 -28.93 -7.76 17.73
CA SER A 2 -27.75 -8.22 17.00
C SER A 2 -27.94 -9.70 16.63
N GLU A 3 -28.16 -9.99 15.36
CA GLU A 3 -28.12 -11.37 14.88
C GLU A 3 -26.70 -11.94 14.97
N SER A 4 -26.58 -13.21 15.36
CA SER A 4 -25.30 -13.89 15.58
C SER A 4 -24.49 -14.01 14.28
N PRO A 5 -23.15 -13.95 14.33
CA PRO A 5 -22.28 -14.03 13.15
C PRO A 5 -22.45 -15.32 12.32
N SER A 6 -22.94 -16.41 12.91
CA SER A 6 -23.31 -17.64 12.18
C SER A 6 -24.52 -17.45 11.24
N VAL A 7 -25.46 -16.57 11.60
CA VAL A 7 -26.64 -16.24 10.80
C VAL A 7 -26.24 -15.35 9.62
N ARG A 8 -25.32 -14.40 9.82
CA ARG A 8 -24.76 -13.57 8.73
C ARG A 8 -23.95 -14.37 7.71
N VAL A 9 -23.18 -15.37 8.14
CA VAL A 9 -22.43 -16.25 7.21
C VAL A 9 -23.38 -17.14 6.39
N LEU A 10 -24.49 -17.58 6.98
CA LEU A 10 -25.55 -18.29 6.24
C LEU A 10 -26.28 -17.35 5.27
N GLN A 11 -26.55 -16.11 5.68
CA GLN A 11 -27.14 -15.06 4.84
C GLN A 11 -26.27 -14.75 3.61
N LEU A 12 -24.96 -14.52 3.80
CA LEU A 12 -24.00 -14.25 2.72
C LEU A 12 -23.83 -15.45 1.76
N ARG A 13 -23.95 -16.70 2.26
CA ARG A 13 -23.97 -17.90 1.42
C ARG A 13 -25.26 -18.03 0.62
N MET A 14 -26.40 -17.62 1.19
CA MET A 14 -27.68 -17.60 0.49
C MET A 14 -27.72 -16.50 -0.58
N GLU A 15 -27.19 -15.32 -0.30
CA GLU A 15 -27.10 -14.20 -1.26
C GLU A 15 -26.20 -14.54 -2.47
N ALA A 16 -25.07 -15.21 -2.24
CA ALA A 16 -24.21 -15.71 -3.32
C ALA A 16 -24.94 -16.75 -4.19
N LEU A 17 -25.67 -17.68 -3.57
CA LEU A 17 -26.45 -18.70 -4.26
C LEU A 17 -27.66 -18.11 -5.02
N GLU A 18 -28.30 -17.07 -4.48
CA GLU A 18 -29.41 -16.36 -5.12
C GLU A 18 -28.96 -15.67 -6.41
N SER A 19 -27.77 -15.09 -6.45
CA SER A 19 -27.22 -14.48 -7.66
C SER A 19 -27.05 -15.47 -8.82
N GLU A 20 -26.67 -16.72 -8.54
CA GLU A 20 -26.54 -17.80 -9.53
C GLU A 20 -27.89 -18.39 -9.97
N LEU A 21 -28.96 -18.15 -9.20
CA LEU A 21 -30.33 -18.60 -9.46
C LEU A 21 -31.23 -17.50 -10.05
N THR A 22 -30.65 -16.35 -10.43
CA THR A 22 -31.38 -15.24 -11.04
C THR A 22 -31.31 -15.25 -12.57
N CYS A 23 -32.42 -14.85 -13.19
CA CYS A 23 -32.52 -14.71 -14.63
C CYS A 23 -31.80 -13.43 -15.10
N PRO A 24 -30.89 -13.50 -16.09
CA PRO A 24 -30.09 -12.36 -16.53
C PRO A 24 -30.90 -11.25 -17.23
N ILE A 25 -32.20 -11.46 -17.44
CA ILE A 25 -33.09 -10.52 -18.12
C ILE A 25 -34.02 -9.79 -17.15
N CYS A 26 -34.69 -10.52 -16.24
CA CYS A 26 -35.57 -9.89 -15.26
C CYS A 26 -34.88 -9.59 -13.92
N LEU A 27 -33.67 -10.14 -13.70
CA LEU A 27 -32.89 -10.01 -12.46
C LEU A 27 -33.58 -10.57 -11.21
N GLU A 28 -34.64 -11.35 -11.42
CA GLU A 28 -35.39 -12.09 -10.40
C GLU A 28 -35.03 -13.58 -10.48
N LEU A 29 -35.36 -14.36 -9.44
CA LEU A 29 -35.25 -15.82 -9.46
C LEU A 29 -35.97 -16.40 -10.70
N PHE A 30 -35.42 -17.47 -11.30
CA PHE A 30 -36.04 -18.04 -12.50
C PHE A 30 -37.47 -18.52 -12.27
N GLU A 31 -38.36 -18.10 -13.16
CA GLU A 31 -39.77 -18.52 -13.22
C GLU A 31 -40.01 -19.23 -14.57
N ASP A 32 -40.39 -20.51 -14.52
CA ASP A 32 -40.46 -21.44 -15.68
C ASP A 32 -39.17 -21.41 -16.54
N PRO A 33 -38.01 -21.84 -15.98
CA PRO A 33 -36.73 -21.76 -16.69
C PRO A 33 -36.68 -22.69 -17.90
N LEU A 34 -36.36 -22.13 -19.06
CA LEU A 34 -36.06 -22.86 -20.30
C LEU A 34 -34.57 -23.15 -20.41
N LEU A 35 -34.20 -24.39 -20.70
CA LEU A 35 -32.83 -24.79 -21.03
C LEU A 35 -32.57 -24.58 -22.52
N LEU A 36 -31.65 -23.66 -22.83
CA LEU A 36 -31.23 -23.37 -24.19
C LEU A 36 -30.22 -24.41 -24.71
N PRO A 37 -30.13 -24.66 -26.03
CA PRO A 37 -29.09 -25.49 -26.65
C PRO A 37 -27.65 -25.15 -26.26
N CYS A 38 -27.37 -23.90 -25.88
CA CYS A 38 -26.07 -23.46 -25.36
C CYS A 38 -25.87 -23.72 -23.85
N ALA A 39 -26.74 -24.51 -23.22
CA ALA A 39 -26.77 -24.85 -21.79
C ALA A 39 -27.03 -23.69 -20.81
N HIS A 40 -27.38 -22.50 -21.29
CA HIS A 40 -27.85 -21.39 -20.45
C HIS A 40 -29.36 -21.47 -20.20
N SER A 41 -29.84 -20.85 -19.12
CA SER A 41 -31.27 -20.81 -18.77
C SER A 41 -31.86 -19.39 -18.85
N LEU A 42 -33.13 -19.29 -19.22
CA LEU A 42 -33.93 -18.04 -19.22
C LEU A 42 -35.35 -18.35 -18.75
N CYS A 43 -36.02 -17.42 -18.06
CA CYS A 43 -37.46 -17.55 -17.82
C CYS A 43 -38.21 -17.62 -19.15
N PHE A 44 -39.24 -18.47 -19.25
CA PHE A 44 -40.08 -18.57 -20.44
C PHE A 44 -40.58 -17.20 -20.92
N GLY A 45 -41.07 -16.37 -19.99
CA GLY A 45 -41.56 -15.01 -20.29
C GLY A 45 -40.46 -14.05 -20.76
N CYS A 46 -39.21 -14.23 -20.32
CA CYS A 46 -38.08 -13.43 -20.78
C CYS A 46 -37.63 -13.84 -22.18
N ALA A 47 -37.59 -15.15 -22.48
CA ALA A 47 -37.33 -15.63 -23.83
C ALA A 47 -38.42 -15.18 -24.81
N HIS A 48 -39.69 -15.18 -24.39
CA HIS A 48 -40.81 -14.67 -25.18
C HIS A 48 -40.68 -13.17 -25.49
N ARG A 49 -40.31 -12.35 -24.50
CA ARG A 49 -40.07 -10.90 -24.72
C ARG A 49 -38.94 -10.63 -25.69
N ILE A 50 -37.84 -11.38 -25.60
CA ILE A 50 -36.73 -11.26 -26.56
C ILE A 50 -37.22 -11.58 -27.98
N LEU A 51 -37.98 -12.68 -28.13
CA LEU A 51 -38.52 -13.10 -29.43
C LEU A 51 -39.48 -12.05 -30.03
N VAL A 52 -40.35 -11.43 -29.22
CA VAL A 52 -41.30 -10.39 -29.67
C VAL A 52 -40.62 -9.06 -29.94
N SER A 53 -39.60 -8.68 -29.17
CA SER A 53 -38.87 -7.40 -29.34
C SER A 53 -38.08 -7.30 -30.64
N HIS A 54 -37.72 -8.44 -31.26
CA HIS A 54 -37.12 -8.48 -32.59
C HIS A 54 -38.13 -8.27 -33.74
N CYS A 55 -39.44 -8.12 -33.46
CA CYS A 55 -40.47 -7.69 -34.42
C CYS A 55 -40.61 -6.16 -34.44
N ALA A 56 -39.68 -5.43 -35.06
CA ALA A 56 -39.84 -3.99 -35.33
C ALA A 56 -39.74 -3.68 -36.82
N SER A 57 -40.55 -4.35 -37.65
CA SER A 57 -40.96 -3.90 -38.99
C SER A 57 -42.16 -4.73 -39.47
N ASN A 58 -43.12 -4.07 -40.12
CA ASN A 58 -44.47 -4.57 -40.47
C ASN A 58 -44.51 -5.85 -41.34
N GLU A 59 -44.52 -7.05 -40.73
CA GLU A 59 -44.97 -8.31 -41.36
C GLU A 59 -45.63 -9.23 -40.30
N PRO A 60 -46.55 -10.15 -40.67
CA PRO A 60 -47.33 -10.93 -39.70
C PRO A 60 -46.51 -11.99 -38.95
N VAL A 61 -46.93 -12.26 -37.71
CA VAL A 61 -46.26 -13.01 -36.63
C VAL A 61 -46.13 -14.53 -36.89
N GLN A 62 -45.55 -14.96 -38.01
CA GLN A 62 -45.39 -16.39 -38.31
C GLN A 62 -44.00 -16.85 -38.74
N SER A 63 -42.95 -16.04 -38.64
CA SER A 63 -41.60 -16.53 -38.98
C SER A 63 -40.45 -15.81 -38.26
N ILE A 64 -40.42 -15.83 -36.93
CA ILE A 64 -39.16 -15.63 -36.19
C ILE A 64 -38.70 -16.98 -35.66
N GLY A 65 -37.86 -17.63 -36.47
CA GLY A 65 -37.29 -18.94 -36.19
C GLY A 65 -36.00 -18.91 -35.38
N ALA A 66 -35.54 -17.75 -34.88
CA ALA A 66 -34.36 -17.72 -34.02
C ALA A 66 -34.23 -16.46 -33.14
N PHE A 67 -33.54 -16.57 -31.99
CA PHE A 67 -33.11 -15.44 -31.16
C PHE A 67 -31.70 -15.69 -30.59
N GLN A 68 -30.98 -14.64 -30.18
CA GLN A 68 -29.66 -14.77 -29.56
C GLN A 68 -29.75 -14.92 -28.05
N CYS A 69 -29.00 -15.87 -27.48
CA CYS A 69 -28.85 -16.00 -26.04
C CYS A 69 -28.20 -14.73 -25.46
N PRO A 70 -28.79 -14.06 -24.47
CA PRO A 70 -28.24 -12.82 -23.89
C PRO A 70 -26.93 -13.06 -23.13
N THR A 71 -26.70 -14.27 -22.63
CA THR A 71 -25.50 -14.63 -21.85
C THR A 71 -24.30 -14.89 -22.75
N CYS A 72 -24.46 -15.67 -23.82
CA CYS A 72 -23.33 -16.13 -24.64
C CYS A 72 -23.46 -15.79 -26.13
N ARG A 73 -24.49 -15.05 -26.53
CA ARG A 73 -24.80 -14.61 -27.91
C ARG A 73 -25.02 -15.73 -28.93
N TYR A 74 -25.11 -16.99 -28.49
CA TYR A 74 -25.38 -18.13 -29.36
C TYR A 74 -26.80 -18.03 -29.97
N VAL A 75 -26.91 -18.30 -31.28
CA VAL A 75 -28.18 -18.22 -32.02
C VAL A 75 -29.04 -19.46 -31.77
N ILE A 76 -30.17 -19.29 -31.11
CA ILE A 76 -31.13 -20.34 -30.78
C ILE A 76 -32.17 -20.41 -31.89
N SER A 77 -32.16 -21.48 -32.68
CA SER A 77 -33.16 -21.71 -33.72
C SER A 77 -34.38 -22.43 -33.16
N LEU A 78 -35.58 -21.90 -33.37
CA LEU A 78 -36.88 -22.40 -32.93
C LEU A 78 -37.64 -23.04 -34.09
N SER A 79 -38.36 -24.13 -33.79
CA SER A 79 -39.18 -24.82 -34.79
C SER A 79 -40.43 -23.99 -35.13
N PRO A 80 -40.79 -23.81 -36.42
CA PRO A 80 -41.92 -22.97 -36.84
C PRO A 80 -43.28 -23.39 -36.24
N GLN A 81 -43.43 -24.65 -35.83
CA GLN A 81 -44.69 -25.23 -35.34
C GLN A 81 -44.84 -25.20 -33.81
N ARG A 82 -43.73 -25.11 -33.06
CA ARG A 82 -43.74 -25.18 -31.58
C ARG A 82 -43.10 -23.96 -30.90
N GLY A 83 -42.41 -23.09 -31.65
CA GLY A 83 -41.80 -21.88 -31.10
C GLY A 83 -40.95 -22.16 -29.85
N LEU A 84 -41.12 -21.33 -28.83
CA LEU A 84 -40.46 -21.47 -27.52
C LEU A 84 -40.94 -22.71 -26.73
N GLU A 85 -42.14 -23.24 -26.99
CA GLU A 85 -42.63 -24.46 -26.34
C GLU A 85 -41.87 -25.72 -26.79
N GLY A 86 -41.07 -25.62 -27.86
CA GLY A 86 -40.17 -26.68 -28.29
C GLY A 86 -38.89 -26.79 -27.45
N LEU A 87 -38.58 -25.80 -26.60
CA LEU A 87 -37.41 -25.83 -25.73
C LEU A 87 -37.71 -26.62 -24.44
N LYS A 88 -36.72 -27.37 -23.96
CA LYS A 88 -36.88 -28.16 -22.73
C LYS A 88 -36.91 -27.24 -21.51
N ARG A 89 -37.81 -27.51 -20.58
CA ARG A 89 -37.81 -26.88 -19.25
C ARG A 89 -36.64 -27.41 -18.41
N ASN A 90 -35.95 -26.52 -17.71
CA ASN A 90 -34.89 -26.85 -16.78
C ASN A 90 -35.49 -27.20 -15.41
N VAL A 91 -36.06 -28.41 -15.33
CA VAL A 91 -36.75 -28.91 -14.12
C VAL A 91 -35.80 -28.99 -12.92
N THR A 92 -34.52 -29.25 -13.15
CA THR A 92 -33.49 -29.27 -12.10
C THR A 92 -33.33 -27.90 -11.46
N LEU A 93 -33.22 -26.83 -12.27
CA LEU A 93 -33.12 -25.46 -11.77
C LEU A 93 -34.38 -25.03 -11.03
N GLN A 94 -35.57 -25.38 -11.53
CA GLN A 94 -36.83 -25.14 -10.83
C GLN A 94 -36.86 -25.84 -9.46
N ASN A 95 -36.45 -27.11 -9.39
CA ASN A 95 -36.41 -27.86 -8.13
C ASN A 95 -35.41 -27.27 -7.11
N ILE A 96 -34.31 -26.67 -7.56
CA ILE A 96 -33.35 -25.99 -6.70
C ILE A 96 -33.97 -24.70 -6.13
N ILE A 97 -34.60 -23.89 -6.98
CA ILE A 97 -35.28 -22.65 -6.56
C ILE A 97 -36.38 -22.97 -5.53
N ASP A 98 -37.20 -23.99 -5.80
CA ASP A 98 -38.27 -24.42 -4.89
C ASP A 98 -37.73 -24.90 -3.53
N ARG A 99 -36.51 -25.47 -3.50
CA ARG A 99 -35.86 -25.91 -2.25
C ARG A 99 -35.28 -24.73 -1.47
N VAL A 100 -34.67 -23.77 -2.15
CA VAL A 100 -34.13 -22.54 -1.55
C VAL A 100 -35.26 -21.69 -0.95
N GLN A 101 -36.36 -21.53 -1.67
CA GLN A 101 -37.55 -20.81 -1.17
C GLN A 101 -38.21 -21.52 0.03
N ARG A 102 -38.24 -22.86 0.04
CA ARG A 102 -38.71 -23.64 1.20
C ARG A 102 -37.81 -23.51 2.42
N ALA A 103 -36.49 -23.48 2.23
CA ALA A 103 -35.52 -23.28 3.30
C ALA A 103 -35.60 -21.87 3.90
N ALA A 104 -35.83 -20.85 3.06
CA ALA A 104 -36.02 -19.47 3.50
C ALA A 104 -37.33 -19.25 4.31
N SER A 105 -38.35 -20.09 4.08
CA SER A 105 -39.66 -19.97 4.73
C SER A 105 -39.74 -20.66 6.11
N SER A 106 -38.75 -21.49 6.48
CA SER A 106 -38.69 -22.17 7.78
C SER A 106 -37.72 -21.47 8.74
N GLY A 107 -38.20 -20.45 9.45
CA GLY A 107 -37.45 -19.77 10.53
C GLY A 107 -37.36 -20.59 11.83
N PRO A 108 -36.42 -20.26 12.75
CA PRO A 108 -36.07 -21.10 13.89
C PRO A 108 -37.06 -20.96 15.07
N LEU A 109 -37.67 -22.06 15.51
CA LEU A 109 -38.46 -22.13 16.74
C LEU A 109 -37.58 -22.31 17.98
N ALA A 110 -37.95 -21.58 19.04
CA ALA A 110 -37.30 -21.50 20.34
C ALA A 110 -37.31 -22.82 21.14
N LEU A 111 -36.22 -23.11 21.84
CA LEU A 111 -36.16 -24.08 22.93
C LEU A 111 -35.56 -23.43 24.18
N LEU A 112 -36.36 -23.40 25.26
CA LEU A 112 -35.95 -23.05 26.64
C LEU A 112 -35.32 -24.29 27.34
N PRO A 113 -34.51 -24.09 28.41
CA PRO A 113 -33.73 -25.15 29.03
C PRO A 113 -34.35 -25.71 30.32
N HIS A 114 -34.14 -27.00 30.57
CA HIS A 114 -34.20 -27.58 31.92
C HIS A 114 -33.03 -28.54 32.17
N SER A 115 -32.19 -28.15 33.14
CA SER A 115 -31.57 -28.93 34.23
C SER A 115 -30.69 -30.16 33.91
N GLY A 116 -29.39 -30.08 34.27
CA GLY A 116 -28.40 -31.18 34.28
C GLY A 116 -28.61 -32.21 35.41
N PRO A 117 -27.58 -32.95 35.92
CA PRO A 117 -26.12 -32.82 35.71
C PRO A 117 -25.35 -34.16 35.54
N ASN A 118 -24.08 -34.08 35.10
CA ASN A 118 -22.89 -34.73 35.71
C ASN A 118 -21.67 -34.70 34.76
N SER A 119 -20.59 -34.08 35.22
CA SER A 119 -19.20 -34.18 34.73
C SER A 119 -18.43 -35.21 35.61
N PRO A 120 -17.12 -35.53 35.43
CA PRO A 120 -16.10 -34.96 34.53
C PRO A 120 -15.12 -35.99 33.88
N SER A 121 -14.19 -35.48 33.05
CA SER A 121 -12.83 -35.96 32.66
C SER A 121 -12.63 -35.81 31.15
N GLU A 122 -11.96 -34.76 30.68
CA GLU A 122 -10.50 -34.59 30.50
C GLU A 122 -9.92 -35.35 29.29
N ASP A 123 -9.29 -34.53 28.45
CA ASP A 123 -8.23 -34.80 27.46
C ASP A 123 -8.52 -35.40 26.07
N ALA A 124 -8.45 -34.47 25.12
CA ALA A 124 -7.44 -34.42 24.05
C ALA A 124 -7.49 -35.47 22.93
N GLY A 125 -7.94 -34.99 21.77
CA GLY A 125 -7.24 -35.11 20.48
C GLY A 125 -6.98 -36.51 19.93
N ARG A 126 -7.68 -36.85 18.84
CA ARG A 126 -7.16 -37.48 17.60
C ARG A 126 -8.34 -37.91 16.72
N PHE A 127 -8.60 -37.19 15.62
CA PHE A 127 -9.36 -37.74 14.50
C PHE A 127 -8.45 -38.72 13.75
N ALA A 128 -8.64 -40.01 14.05
CA ALA A 128 -8.15 -41.11 13.23
C ALA A 128 -9.23 -41.49 12.21
N LEU A 129 -8.84 -41.53 10.94
CA LEU A 129 -9.64 -42.05 9.83
C LEU A 129 -9.99 -43.53 10.09
N ALA A 130 -11.27 -43.83 10.24
CA ALA A 130 -11.76 -45.20 10.37
C ALA A 130 -12.08 -45.78 8.98
N LEU A 131 -11.45 -46.91 8.72
CA LEU A 131 -11.59 -47.80 7.58
C LEU A 131 -12.99 -48.44 7.51
N ILE A 132 -13.37 -48.70 6.27
CA ILE A 132 -14.50 -49.50 5.80
C ILE A 132 -14.42 -50.93 6.37
N PRO A 133 -15.51 -51.54 6.88
CA PRO A 133 -15.53 -52.96 7.20
C PRO A 133 -15.88 -53.80 5.98
N THR A 134 -15.07 -54.83 5.79
CA THR A 134 -15.25 -55.99 4.91
C THR A 134 -16.36 -56.90 5.44
N SER A 135 -17.20 -57.45 4.55
CA SER A 135 -18.10 -58.58 4.88
C SER A 135 -17.57 -59.87 4.26
N THR A 136 -17.41 -60.88 5.12
CA THR A 136 -17.08 -62.26 4.79
C THR A 136 -18.37 -63.09 4.64
N ALA A 137 -18.32 -64.09 3.76
CA ALA A 137 -19.42 -64.88 3.23
C ALA A 137 -20.17 -65.77 4.24
N MET A 138 -21.41 -66.14 3.88
CA MET A 138 -22.09 -67.36 4.34
C MET A 138 -22.69 -68.11 3.15
N THR A 139 -22.57 -69.43 3.17
CA THR A 139 -22.89 -70.39 2.11
C THR A 139 -24.37 -70.84 2.13
N SER A 140 -25.03 -70.75 0.95
CA SER A 140 -26.03 -71.68 0.34
C SER A 140 -27.41 -71.95 1.00
N PRO A 141 -28.43 -72.48 0.29
CA PRO A 141 -28.72 -72.50 -1.17
C PRO A 141 -30.18 -72.09 -1.56
N GLY A 142 -30.37 -71.45 -2.72
CA GLY A 142 -31.66 -71.46 -3.44
C GLY A 142 -32.04 -70.15 -4.18
N THR A 143 -32.06 -70.22 -5.53
CA THR A 143 -32.82 -69.38 -6.53
C THR A 143 -32.47 -67.89 -6.72
N PRO A 144 -32.69 -67.29 -7.92
CA PRO A 144 -32.35 -67.60 -9.34
C PRO A 144 -31.26 -66.60 -9.87
N PRO A 145 -31.06 -66.26 -11.17
CA PRO A 145 -29.76 -65.74 -11.65
C PRO A 145 -29.39 -64.39 -11.01
N SER A 146 -28.14 -64.25 -10.60
CA SER A 146 -27.61 -63.03 -9.99
C SER A 146 -27.62 -61.85 -10.98
N HIS A 147 -28.54 -60.91 -10.80
CA HIS A 147 -28.54 -59.63 -11.51
C HIS A 147 -27.29 -58.82 -11.09
N VAL A 148 -26.41 -58.53 -12.04
CA VAL A 148 -25.20 -57.72 -11.80
C VAL A 148 -25.62 -56.26 -11.70
N GLN A 149 -25.27 -55.57 -10.61
CA GLN A 149 -25.67 -54.18 -10.40
C GLN A 149 -24.70 -53.19 -11.05
N CYS A 150 -25.22 -52.03 -11.45
CA CYS A 150 -24.45 -50.92 -11.96
C CYS A 150 -23.57 -50.32 -10.85
N GLN A 151 -22.27 -50.19 -11.11
CA GLN A 151 -21.30 -49.65 -10.14
C GLN A 151 -21.15 -48.12 -10.23
N PHE A 152 -21.92 -47.47 -11.09
CA PHE A 152 -21.80 -46.04 -11.41
C PHE A 152 -23.10 -45.25 -11.17
N CYS A 153 -24.14 -45.89 -10.62
CA CYS A 153 -25.38 -45.22 -10.24
C CYS A 153 -25.20 -44.49 -8.91
N GLU A 154 -25.63 -43.23 -8.85
CA GLU A 154 -25.76 -42.47 -7.58
C GLU A 154 -27.09 -42.77 -6.85
N GLN A 155 -27.94 -43.63 -7.43
CA GLN A 155 -29.23 -44.04 -6.87
C GLN A 155 -29.06 -45.29 -5.99
N ASP A 156 -29.79 -45.34 -4.87
CA ASP A 156 -29.84 -46.48 -3.95
C ASP A 156 -31.27 -47.09 -3.91
N PRO A 157 -31.47 -48.37 -4.32
CA PRO A 157 -30.44 -49.30 -4.80
C PRO A 157 -30.00 -49.03 -6.25
N PRO A 158 -28.75 -49.38 -6.62
CA PRO A 158 -28.25 -49.23 -7.99
C PRO A 158 -29.09 -50.01 -9.00
N GLN A 159 -29.23 -49.45 -10.21
CA GLN A 159 -29.93 -50.12 -11.32
C GLN A 159 -29.17 -51.36 -11.78
N ASP A 160 -29.89 -52.33 -12.35
CA ASP A 160 -29.28 -53.51 -12.98
C ASP A 160 -28.37 -53.09 -14.14
N ALA A 161 -27.17 -53.68 -14.17
CA ALA A 161 -26.23 -53.50 -15.26
C ALA A 161 -26.75 -54.21 -16.52
N VAL A 162 -26.66 -53.51 -17.65
CA VAL A 162 -27.04 -54.04 -18.97
C VAL A 162 -25.83 -54.52 -19.76
N LYS A 163 -24.65 -53.94 -19.50
CA LYS A 163 -23.38 -54.36 -20.09
C LYS A 163 -22.21 -54.17 -19.13
N THR A 164 -21.23 -55.05 -19.23
CA THR A 164 -19.91 -54.88 -18.62
C THR A 164 -18.94 -54.41 -19.68
N CYS A 165 -18.26 -53.29 -19.43
CA CYS A 165 -17.15 -52.85 -20.27
C CYS A 165 -15.89 -53.57 -19.83
N VAL A 166 -15.38 -54.49 -20.64
CA VAL A 166 -14.14 -55.23 -20.33
C VAL A 166 -12.94 -54.29 -20.26
N THR A 167 -12.99 -53.18 -21.00
CA THR A 167 -11.92 -52.17 -21.00
C THR A 167 -11.90 -51.31 -19.74
N CYS A 168 -13.07 -51.07 -19.12
CA CYS A 168 -13.17 -50.30 -17.87
C CYS A 168 -13.31 -51.19 -16.63
N GLU A 169 -13.53 -52.50 -16.81
CA GLU A 169 -13.84 -53.48 -15.77
C GLU A 169 -15.05 -53.08 -14.89
N VAL A 170 -15.98 -52.32 -15.49
CA VAL A 170 -17.15 -51.77 -14.79
C VAL A 170 -18.44 -52.23 -15.49
N SER A 171 -19.42 -52.61 -14.68
CA SER A 171 -20.77 -52.94 -15.11
C SER A 171 -21.67 -51.70 -15.03
N TYR A 172 -22.30 -51.35 -16.15
CA TYR A 172 -23.12 -50.14 -16.28
C TYR A 172 -24.57 -50.48 -16.57
N CYS A 173 -25.51 -49.77 -15.94
CA CYS A 173 -26.88 -49.67 -16.43
C CYS A 173 -26.92 -48.86 -17.74
N ASP A 174 -28.04 -48.91 -18.46
CA ASP A 174 -28.14 -48.30 -19.79
C ASP A 174 -27.93 -46.78 -19.79
N GLU A 175 -28.31 -46.09 -18.71
CA GLU A 175 -28.13 -44.65 -18.56
C GLU A 175 -26.67 -44.28 -18.29
N CYS A 176 -26.04 -44.92 -17.30
CA CYS A 176 -24.62 -44.72 -16.98
C CYS A 176 -23.71 -45.15 -18.13
N LEU A 177 -24.09 -46.18 -18.90
CA LEU A 177 -23.36 -46.61 -20.09
C LEU A 177 -23.37 -45.53 -21.16
N ARG A 178 -24.52 -44.91 -21.43
CA ARG A 178 -24.62 -43.82 -22.44
C ARG A 178 -23.90 -42.55 -22.00
N ALA A 179 -23.88 -42.27 -20.69
CA ALA A 179 -23.18 -41.12 -20.13
C ALA A 179 -21.65 -41.30 -20.19
N THR A 180 -21.14 -42.50 -19.91
CA THR A 180 -19.71 -42.79 -19.83
C THR A 180 -19.10 -43.29 -21.14
N HIS A 181 -19.89 -43.95 -21.99
CA HIS A 181 -19.51 -44.51 -23.29
C HIS A 181 -20.46 -44.02 -24.41
N PRO A 182 -20.48 -42.71 -24.71
CA PRO A 182 -21.20 -42.20 -25.88
C PRO A 182 -20.58 -42.78 -27.17
N ASN A 183 -21.37 -42.97 -28.23
CA ASN A 183 -20.96 -43.47 -29.57
C ASN A 183 -20.02 -42.50 -30.33
N LYS A 184 -18.95 -42.03 -29.68
CA LYS A 184 -17.92 -41.12 -30.18
C LYS A 184 -16.56 -41.63 -29.70
N LYS A 185 -15.52 -41.48 -30.53
CA LYS A 185 -14.14 -41.80 -30.13
C LYS A 185 -13.76 -40.98 -28.88
N PRO A 186 -13.01 -41.53 -27.91
CA PRO A 186 -12.24 -42.77 -27.97
C PRO A 186 -13.01 -44.05 -27.58
N PHE A 187 -14.17 -43.92 -26.94
CA PHE A 187 -14.88 -45.01 -26.27
C PHE A 187 -15.53 -46.03 -27.22
N THR A 188 -15.59 -45.74 -28.53
CA THR A 188 -16.04 -46.69 -29.56
C THR A 188 -15.17 -47.94 -29.66
N GLY A 189 -13.94 -47.92 -29.10
CA GLY A 189 -13.04 -49.07 -29.06
C GLY A 189 -13.20 -49.96 -27.82
N HIS A 190 -14.05 -49.58 -26.85
CA HIS A 190 -14.25 -50.34 -25.63
C HIS A 190 -15.14 -51.56 -25.88
N ARG A 191 -14.72 -52.75 -25.41
CA ARG A 191 -15.46 -53.99 -25.61
C ARG A 191 -16.54 -54.15 -24.55
N LEU A 192 -17.80 -54.12 -24.97
CA LEU A 192 -18.96 -54.31 -24.10
C LEU A 192 -19.51 -55.73 -24.26
N ILE A 193 -19.67 -56.45 -23.16
CA ILE A 193 -20.22 -57.82 -23.11
C ILE A 193 -21.40 -57.90 -22.15
N GLU A 194 -22.07 -59.06 -22.12
CA GLU A 194 -23.18 -59.30 -21.19
C GLU A 194 -22.71 -59.16 -19.72
N PRO A 195 -23.58 -58.68 -18.82
CA PRO A 195 -23.23 -58.43 -17.42
C PRO A 195 -22.74 -59.72 -16.76
N MET A 196 -21.47 -59.74 -16.37
CA MET A 196 -20.85 -60.90 -15.74
C MET A 196 -20.45 -60.58 -14.30
N SER A 197 -20.84 -61.46 -13.38
CA SER A 197 -20.49 -61.34 -11.96
C SER A 197 -18.99 -61.59 -11.76
N ASP A 198 -18.34 -60.79 -10.91
CA ASP A 198 -16.90 -60.54 -10.73
C ASP A 198 -15.92 -61.73 -10.54
N CYS A 199 -16.29 -62.98 -10.83
CA CYS A 199 -15.43 -64.15 -10.55
C CYS A 199 -14.66 -64.74 -11.75
N HIS A 200 -14.78 -64.21 -12.97
CA HIS A 200 -14.15 -64.78 -14.17
C HIS A 200 -13.27 -63.83 -15.01
N LEU A 201 -12.78 -62.70 -14.48
CA LEU A 201 -11.65 -61.95 -15.09
C LEU A 201 -10.32 -62.66 -14.80
N ARG A 202 -10.21 -63.91 -15.26
CA ARG A 202 -9.06 -64.78 -15.04
C ARG A 202 -7.99 -64.48 -16.10
N GLY A 203 -7.20 -63.44 -15.83
CA GLY A 203 -5.95 -63.14 -16.54
C GLY A 203 -6.15 -62.29 -17.80
N LEU A 204 -5.49 -61.14 -17.83
CA LEU A 204 -5.36 -60.29 -19.02
C LEU A 204 -4.79 -61.12 -20.17
N GLN A 205 -5.66 -61.65 -21.02
CA GLN A 205 -5.28 -62.34 -22.25
C GLN A 205 -4.99 -61.32 -23.34
N CYS A 206 -4.09 -61.66 -24.23
CA CYS A 206 -3.75 -60.78 -25.33
C CYS A 206 -4.92 -60.68 -26.32
N LEU A 207 -5.23 -59.45 -26.72
CA LEU A 207 -6.32 -59.15 -27.67
C LEU A 207 -6.12 -59.80 -29.06
N GLU A 208 -4.89 -60.17 -29.41
CA GLU A 208 -4.56 -60.85 -30.67
C GLU A 208 -4.32 -62.35 -30.50
N HIS A 209 -4.03 -62.81 -29.28
CA HIS A 209 -3.65 -64.19 -28.98
C HIS A 209 -4.41 -64.62 -27.72
N GLU A 210 -5.63 -65.14 -27.92
CA GLU A 210 -6.60 -65.41 -26.85
C GLU A 210 -6.08 -66.42 -25.80
N GLU A 211 -5.15 -67.30 -26.16
CA GLU A 211 -4.56 -68.28 -25.23
C GLU A 211 -3.33 -67.75 -24.48
N GLU A 212 -2.78 -66.60 -24.87
CA GLU A 212 -1.58 -66.02 -24.29
C GLU A 212 -1.88 -64.91 -23.29
N LYS A 213 -1.14 -64.89 -22.18
CA LYS A 213 -1.24 -63.81 -21.19
C LYS A 213 -0.45 -62.60 -21.65
N VAL A 214 -1.00 -61.40 -21.45
CA VAL A 214 -0.22 -60.17 -21.64
C VAL A 214 0.90 -60.12 -20.61
N ASN A 215 2.11 -59.85 -21.07
CA ASN A 215 3.30 -59.84 -20.23
C ASN A 215 4.28 -58.73 -20.61
N MET A 216 3.95 -57.91 -21.62
CA MET A 216 4.79 -56.86 -22.18
C MET A 216 3.94 -55.61 -22.46
N TYR A 217 4.54 -54.42 -22.41
CA TYR A 217 3.91 -53.15 -22.79
C TYR A 217 4.55 -52.62 -24.06
N CYS A 218 3.76 -52.38 -25.11
CA CYS A 218 4.23 -51.66 -26.28
C CYS A 218 4.25 -50.15 -25.99
N VAL A 219 5.43 -49.55 -25.96
CA VAL A 219 5.61 -48.11 -25.74
C VAL A 219 5.16 -47.32 -26.97
N THR A 220 5.31 -47.89 -28.17
CA THR A 220 4.96 -47.23 -29.44
C THR A 220 3.45 -47.08 -29.62
N ASP A 221 2.65 -48.08 -29.22
CA ASP A 221 1.18 -48.08 -29.38
C ASP A 221 0.42 -47.87 -28.06
N GLU A 222 1.14 -47.74 -26.95
CA GLU A 222 0.61 -47.58 -25.59
C GLU A 222 -0.31 -48.72 -25.11
N GLN A 223 -0.03 -49.96 -25.51
CA GLN A 223 -0.92 -51.12 -25.28
C GLN A 223 -0.22 -52.30 -24.57
N LEU A 224 -1.02 -53.08 -23.81
CA LEU A 224 -0.60 -54.35 -23.22
C LEU A 224 -0.59 -55.45 -24.29
N ILE A 225 0.52 -56.15 -24.44
CA ILE A 225 0.72 -57.20 -25.44
C ILE A 225 1.29 -58.48 -24.80
N CYS A 226 1.18 -59.63 -25.48
CA CYS A 226 1.90 -60.85 -25.10
C CYS A 226 3.22 -61.00 -25.87
N SER A 227 4.02 -62.01 -25.53
CA SER A 227 5.27 -62.31 -26.22
C SER A 227 5.09 -62.65 -27.70
N LEU A 228 3.97 -63.28 -28.09
CA LEU A 228 3.69 -63.61 -29.50
C LEU A 228 3.48 -62.35 -30.36
N CYS A 229 2.86 -61.29 -29.82
CA CYS A 229 2.72 -60.01 -30.51
C CYS A 229 4.06 -59.38 -30.91
N LYS A 230 5.12 -59.61 -30.12
CA LYS A 230 6.47 -59.14 -30.42
C LYS A 230 7.25 -60.09 -31.32
N LEU A 231 7.07 -61.40 -31.17
CA LEU A 231 7.85 -62.40 -31.91
C LEU A 231 7.34 -62.60 -33.35
N VAL A 232 6.02 -62.64 -33.54
CA VAL A 232 5.38 -63.01 -34.83
C VAL A 232 4.25 -62.05 -35.21
N GLY A 233 3.70 -61.31 -34.24
CA GLY A 233 2.58 -60.39 -34.44
C GLY A 233 2.98 -59.00 -34.95
N ARG A 234 2.00 -58.08 -34.91
CA ARG A 234 2.09 -56.73 -35.50
C ARG A 234 3.06 -55.78 -34.80
N HIS A 235 3.56 -56.14 -33.62
CA HIS A 235 4.43 -55.29 -32.79
C HIS A 235 5.91 -55.69 -32.89
N ARG A 236 6.29 -56.44 -33.93
CA ARG A 236 7.66 -56.97 -34.14
C ARG A 236 8.74 -55.90 -34.12
N ASP A 237 8.47 -54.75 -34.73
CA ASP A 237 9.44 -53.65 -34.84
C ASP A 237 9.19 -52.52 -33.82
N HIS A 238 8.19 -52.67 -32.95
CA HIS A 238 7.83 -51.64 -31.97
C HIS A 238 8.65 -51.73 -30.69
N GLN A 239 8.81 -50.60 -30.02
CA GLN A 239 9.53 -50.56 -28.74
C GLN A 239 8.63 -51.14 -27.65
N VAL A 240 9.14 -52.17 -26.97
CA VAL A 240 8.41 -52.86 -25.90
C VAL A 240 9.20 -52.77 -24.60
N ALA A 241 8.49 -52.64 -23.48
CA ALA A 241 9.03 -52.59 -22.14
C ALA A 241 8.38 -53.67 -21.27
N ALA A 242 9.07 -54.08 -20.20
CA ALA A 242 8.47 -54.94 -19.19
C ALA A 242 7.31 -54.21 -18.51
N LEU A 243 6.24 -54.96 -18.21
CA LEU A 243 5.05 -54.40 -17.54
C LEU A 243 5.40 -53.78 -16.19
N SER A 244 6.25 -54.45 -15.40
CA SER A 244 6.68 -53.98 -14.09
C SER A 244 7.37 -52.62 -14.18
N ASP A 245 8.32 -52.46 -15.09
CA ASP A 245 9.07 -51.20 -15.26
C ASP A 245 8.16 -50.04 -15.69
N ARG A 246 7.19 -50.31 -16.59
CA ARG A 246 6.23 -49.28 -17.03
C ARG A 246 5.21 -48.95 -15.94
N TYR A 247 4.75 -49.96 -15.20
CA TYR A 247 3.86 -49.79 -14.05
C TYR A 247 4.52 -48.91 -12.98
N GLU A 248 5.76 -49.22 -12.58
CA GLU A 248 6.47 -48.45 -11.56
C GLU A 248 6.67 -47.00 -12.00
N LYS A 249 7.09 -46.76 -13.24
CA LYS A 249 7.28 -45.40 -13.78
C LYS A 249 5.98 -44.59 -13.84
N LEU A 250 4.89 -45.18 -14.34
CA LEU A 250 3.60 -44.49 -14.40
C LEU A 250 3.02 -44.25 -13.00
N LYS A 251 3.13 -45.23 -12.10
CA LYS A 251 2.69 -45.11 -10.71
C LYS A 251 3.46 -44.00 -9.99
N GLN A 252 4.78 -43.97 -10.15
CA GLN A 252 5.62 -42.95 -9.54
C GLN A 252 5.31 -41.55 -10.10
N ALA A 253 5.11 -41.42 -11.41
CA ALA A 253 4.73 -40.14 -12.03
C ALA A 253 3.35 -39.66 -11.55
N LEU A 254 2.38 -40.57 -11.41
CA LEU A 254 1.05 -40.25 -10.89
C LEU A 254 1.12 -39.84 -9.42
N ASP A 255 1.86 -40.58 -8.60
CA ASP A 255 2.05 -40.29 -7.18
C ASP A 255 2.75 -38.93 -6.96
N SER A 256 3.77 -38.61 -7.76
CA SER A 256 4.43 -37.30 -7.73
C SER A 256 3.47 -36.18 -8.11
N ASN A 257 2.71 -36.34 -9.21
CA ASN A 257 1.76 -35.33 -9.66
C ASN A 257 0.63 -35.10 -8.65
N LEU A 258 0.11 -36.19 -8.06
CA LEU A 258 -0.91 -36.11 -7.02
C LEU A 258 -0.37 -35.40 -5.78
N SER A 259 0.85 -35.71 -5.36
CA SER A 259 1.52 -35.04 -4.24
C SER A 259 1.69 -33.54 -4.49
N HIS A 260 2.07 -33.14 -5.71
CA HIS A 260 2.15 -31.73 -6.10
C HIS A 260 0.78 -31.04 -6.07
N LEU A 261 -0.27 -31.71 -6.55
CA LEU A 261 -1.62 -31.16 -6.56
C LEU A 261 -2.17 -30.98 -5.14
N VAL A 262 -2.01 -31.98 -4.26
CA VAL A 262 -2.40 -31.89 -2.84
C VAL A 262 -1.66 -30.75 -2.16
N LYS A 263 -0.35 -30.59 -2.40
CA LYS A 263 0.42 -29.47 -1.86
C LYS A 263 -0.13 -28.13 -2.32
N ARG A 264 -0.42 -27.97 -3.62
CA ARG A 264 -1.02 -26.74 -4.17
C ARG A 264 -2.42 -26.47 -3.62
N ASN A 265 -3.22 -27.51 -3.40
CA ASN A 265 -4.55 -27.35 -2.83
C ASN A 265 -4.46 -26.84 -1.38
N ASN A 266 -3.55 -27.39 -0.57
CA ASN A 266 -3.29 -26.91 0.79
C ASN A 266 -2.78 -25.45 0.81
N GLU A 267 -1.94 -25.06 -0.16
CA GLU A 267 -1.49 -23.67 -0.32
C GLU A 267 -2.67 -22.73 -0.65
N LEU A 268 -3.58 -23.14 -1.55
CA LEU A 268 -4.79 -22.38 -1.89
C LEU A 268 -5.76 -22.26 -0.70
N GLU A 269 -5.96 -23.33 0.06
CA GLU A 269 -6.77 -23.30 1.30
C GLU A 269 -6.16 -22.34 2.32
N GLY A 270 -4.83 -22.32 2.46
CA GLY A 270 -4.13 -21.37 3.31
C GLY A 270 -4.29 -19.91 2.85
N LEU A 271 -4.22 -19.66 1.54
CA LEU A 271 -4.48 -18.33 0.97
C LEU A 271 -5.93 -17.89 1.16
N MET A 272 -6.89 -18.79 0.98
CA MET A 272 -8.30 -18.53 1.23
C MET A 272 -8.55 -18.19 2.70
N GLY A 273 -7.92 -18.91 3.63
CA GLY A 273 -7.99 -18.59 5.06
C GLY A 273 -7.47 -17.18 5.38
N LYS A 274 -6.34 -16.77 4.76
CA LYS A 274 -5.81 -15.40 4.90
C LYS A 274 -6.75 -14.34 4.32
N LEU A 275 -7.37 -14.62 3.17
CA LEU A 275 -8.35 -13.70 2.56
C LEU A 275 -9.58 -13.52 3.46
N ILE A 276 -10.13 -14.61 4.00
CA ILE A 276 -11.28 -14.55 4.93
C ILE A 276 -10.92 -13.73 6.18
N GLN A 277 -9.74 -13.97 6.77
CA GLN A 277 -9.25 -13.17 7.90
C GLN A 277 -9.11 -11.68 7.56
N THR A 278 -8.61 -11.37 6.36
CA THR A 278 -8.48 -9.99 5.88
C THR A 278 -9.85 -9.33 5.73
N CYS A 279 -10.83 -10.03 5.15
CA CYS A 279 -12.21 -9.53 5.05
C CYS A 279 -12.82 -9.25 6.42
N GLN A 280 -12.72 -10.18 7.37
CA GLN A 280 -13.21 -10.00 8.74
C GLN A 280 -12.53 -8.81 9.43
N HIS A 281 -11.22 -8.64 9.24
CA HIS A 281 -10.48 -7.51 9.79
C HIS A 281 -10.93 -6.17 9.20
N VAL A 282 -11.23 -6.12 7.90
CA VAL A 282 -11.79 -4.93 7.24
C VAL A 282 -13.16 -4.58 7.82
N GLU A 283 -14.04 -5.57 7.99
CA GLU A 283 -15.38 -5.36 8.57
C GLU A 283 -15.32 -4.80 9.99
N VAL A 284 -14.53 -5.42 10.87
CA VAL A 284 -14.38 -4.96 12.27
C VAL A 284 -13.79 -3.54 12.32
N ASN A 285 -12.83 -3.23 11.45
CA ASN A 285 -12.25 -1.89 11.40
C ASN A 285 -13.22 -0.84 10.85
N ALA A 286 -14.01 -1.19 9.83
CA ALA A 286 -15.05 -0.31 9.30
C ALA A 286 -16.08 0.02 10.37
N SER A 287 -16.64 -0.99 11.05
CA SER A 287 -17.60 -0.77 12.15
C SER A 287 -17.01 0.04 13.31
N ARG A 288 -15.73 -0.16 13.63
CA ARG A 288 -15.03 0.65 14.65
C ARG A 288 -14.92 2.11 14.23
N GLN A 289 -14.63 2.38 12.95
CA GLN A 289 -14.51 3.75 12.45
C GLN A 289 -15.87 4.44 12.33
N GLU A 290 -16.92 3.70 11.95
CA GLU A 290 -18.31 4.17 11.98
C GLU A 290 -18.74 4.56 13.41
N GLY A 291 -18.40 3.75 14.41
CA GLY A 291 -18.66 4.06 15.82
C GLY A 291 -17.99 5.35 16.27
N LYS A 292 -16.70 5.53 15.94
CA LYS A 292 -15.97 6.77 16.23
C LYS A 292 -16.57 7.99 15.55
N LEU A 293 -17.00 7.84 14.29
CA LEU A 293 -17.65 8.92 13.55
C LEU A 293 -18.95 9.35 14.25
N MET A 294 -19.77 8.38 14.68
CA MET A 294 -20.98 8.68 15.46
C MET A 294 -20.65 9.44 16.75
N GLU A 295 -19.67 8.98 17.52
CA GLU A 295 -19.26 9.64 18.77
C GLU A 295 -18.82 11.10 18.53
N GLU A 296 -17.97 11.36 17.53
CA GLU A 296 -17.50 12.72 17.20
C GLU A 296 -18.63 13.62 16.66
N CYS A 297 -19.53 13.07 15.85
CA CYS A 297 -20.72 13.80 15.38
C CYS A 297 -21.66 14.16 16.54
N ASP A 298 -21.89 13.24 17.47
CA ASP A 298 -22.73 13.47 18.66
C ASP A 298 -22.14 14.58 19.53
N LEU A 299 -20.81 14.59 19.73
CA LEU A 299 -20.08 15.67 20.42
C LEU A 299 -20.30 17.04 19.74
N LEU A 300 -20.18 17.12 18.41
CA LEU A 300 -20.42 18.35 17.66
C LEU A 300 -21.89 18.83 17.79
N ILE A 301 -22.84 17.89 17.71
CA ILE A 301 -24.26 18.17 17.90
C ILE A 301 -24.51 18.74 19.29
N ASP A 302 -23.94 18.13 20.34
CA ASP A 302 -24.08 18.59 21.72
C ASP A 302 -23.53 20.01 21.89
N ILE A 303 -22.37 20.32 21.33
CA ILE A 303 -21.80 21.67 21.36
C ILE A 303 -22.74 22.67 20.68
N ILE A 304 -23.26 22.35 19.48
CA ILE A 304 -24.21 23.22 18.76
C ILE A 304 -25.49 23.43 19.58
N GLN A 305 -26.03 22.37 20.19
CA GLN A 305 -27.21 22.45 21.04
C GLN A 305 -26.98 23.32 22.28
N GLN A 306 -25.83 23.16 22.95
CA GLN A 306 -25.45 24.00 24.09
C GLN A 306 -25.33 25.47 23.70
N ARG A 307 -24.64 25.77 22.58
CA ARG A 307 -24.51 27.14 22.07
C ARG A 307 -25.86 27.75 21.70
N ARG A 308 -26.76 26.97 21.09
CA ARG A 308 -28.15 27.38 20.82
C ARG A 308 -28.88 27.79 22.10
N GLN A 309 -28.76 27.02 23.18
CA GLN A 309 -29.39 27.38 24.46
C GLN A 309 -28.82 28.68 25.03
N ILE A 310 -27.50 28.83 25.06
CA ILE A 310 -26.82 30.03 25.58
C ILE A 310 -27.20 31.29 24.78
N ILE A 311 -27.25 31.20 23.46
CA ILE A 311 -27.62 32.35 22.61
C ILE A 311 -29.12 32.64 22.80
N GLY A 312 -29.96 31.60 22.88
CA GLY A 312 -31.39 31.72 23.12
C GLY A 312 -31.74 32.40 24.44
N THR A 313 -31.02 32.10 25.54
CA THR A 313 -31.23 32.76 26.83
C THR A 313 -30.85 34.25 26.76
N LYS A 314 -29.71 34.59 26.14
CA LYS A 314 -29.29 35.99 25.94
C LYS A 314 -30.32 36.81 25.17
N ILE A 315 -30.93 36.23 24.13
CA ILE A 315 -32.01 36.89 23.37
C ILE A 315 -33.23 37.13 24.27
N LYS A 316 -33.66 36.11 25.03
CA LYS A 316 -34.81 36.23 25.95
C LYS A 316 -34.58 37.28 27.03
N GLU A 317 -33.40 37.28 27.64
CA GLU A 317 -33.00 38.26 28.66
C GLU A 317 -32.95 39.68 28.09
N GLY A 318 -32.30 39.86 26.93
CA GLY A 318 -32.20 41.13 26.24
C GLY A 318 -33.58 41.69 25.84
N LYS A 319 -34.51 40.81 25.42
CA LYS A 319 -35.91 41.17 25.14
C LYS A 319 -36.61 41.60 26.42
N ALA A 320 -36.49 40.82 27.51
CA ALA A 320 -37.16 41.09 28.78
C ALA A 320 -36.68 42.40 29.43
N VAL A 321 -35.39 42.75 29.33
CA VAL A 321 -34.86 44.03 29.82
C VAL A 321 -35.46 45.21 29.06
N ARG A 322 -35.48 45.16 27.71
CA ARG A 322 -36.03 46.25 26.89
C ARG A 322 -37.54 46.42 27.06
N ILE A 323 -38.30 45.32 27.11
CA ILE A 323 -39.75 45.37 27.40
C ILE A 323 -40.01 46.01 28.76
N ARG A 324 -39.21 45.68 29.79
CA ARG A 324 -39.34 46.33 31.11
C ARG A 324 -39.08 47.83 31.06
N LYS A 325 -38.06 48.28 30.33
CA LYS A 325 -37.79 49.72 30.15
C LYS A 325 -38.94 50.44 29.45
N LEU A 326 -39.45 49.87 28.35
CA LEU A 326 -40.59 50.43 27.63
C LEU A 326 -41.85 50.47 28.49
N ALA A 327 -42.13 49.41 29.25
CA ALA A 327 -43.25 49.37 30.19
C ALA A 327 -43.12 50.48 31.26
N GLN A 328 -41.92 50.74 31.76
CA GLN A 328 -41.66 51.84 32.71
C GLN A 328 -41.93 53.21 32.06
N GLN A 329 -41.44 53.44 30.84
CA GLN A 329 -41.71 54.69 30.11
C GLN A 329 -43.21 54.89 29.86
N ILE A 330 -43.93 53.84 29.45
CA ILE A 330 -45.39 53.86 29.29
C ILE A 330 -46.08 54.23 30.61
N SER A 331 -45.64 53.65 31.73
CA SER A 331 -46.18 53.97 33.06
C SER A 331 -45.97 55.44 33.42
N ASN A 332 -44.79 56.00 33.14
CA ASN A 332 -44.47 57.40 33.40
C ASN A 332 -45.33 58.34 32.55
N CYS A 333 -45.52 58.02 31.26
CA CYS A 333 -46.40 58.78 30.36
C CYS A 333 -47.86 58.73 30.83
N LYS A 334 -48.37 57.55 31.23
CA LYS A 334 -49.73 57.40 31.77
C LYS A 334 -49.94 58.29 33.00
N GLN A 335 -49.00 58.28 33.94
CA GLN A 335 -49.09 59.10 35.15
C GLN A 335 -49.06 60.61 34.84
N CYS A 336 -48.26 61.02 33.85
CA CYS A 336 -48.22 62.39 33.37
C CYS A 336 -49.58 62.82 32.80
N ILE A 337 -50.17 61.99 31.92
CA ILE A 337 -51.49 62.22 31.33
C ILE A 337 -52.57 62.32 32.41
N GLU A 338 -52.58 61.42 33.40
CA GLU A 338 -53.55 61.45 34.51
C GLU A 338 -53.47 62.75 35.32
N ARG A 339 -52.26 63.19 35.67
CA ARG A 339 -52.05 64.47 36.40
C ARG A 339 -52.50 65.67 35.58
N SER A 340 -52.14 65.73 34.30
CA SER A 340 -52.55 66.80 33.40
C SER A 340 -54.06 66.81 33.19
N SER A 341 -54.69 65.65 33.01
CA SER A 341 -56.15 65.52 32.88
C SER A 341 -56.87 66.03 34.12
N ALA A 342 -56.42 65.66 35.32
CA ALA A 342 -56.98 66.16 36.57
C ALA A 342 -56.86 67.69 36.70
N LEU A 343 -55.72 68.27 36.30
CA LEU A 343 -55.53 69.73 36.32
C LEU A 343 -56.45 70.43 35.31
N ILE A 344 -56.63 69.86 34.11
CA ILE A 344 -57.57 70.37 33.10
C ILE A 344 -58.99 70.35 33.64
N THR A 345 -59.43 69.26 34.27
CA THR A 345 -60.76 69.18 34.88
C THR A 345 -60.95 70.21 35.99
N GLN A 346 -59.95 70.44 36.84
CA GLN A 346 -60.01 71.49 37.87
C GLN A 346 -60.09 72.89 37.25
N ALA A 347 -59.31 73.17 36.21
CA ALA A 347 -59.34 74.46 35.53
C ALA A 347 -60.70 74.70 34.84
N ASP A 348 -61.25 73.70 34.15
CA ASP A 348 -62.57 73.76 33.51
C ASP A 348 -63.70 73.98 34.53
N GLN A 349 -63.64 73.32 35.69
CA GLN A 349 -64.59 73.54 36.78
C GLN A 349 -64.53 74.98 37.32
N THR A 350 -63.34 75.54 37.51
CA THR A 350 -63.18 76.93 37.93
C THR A 350 -63.64 77.92 36.87
N LEU A 351 -63.44 77.64 35.58
CA LEU A 351 -63.94 78.49 34.49
C LEU A 351 -65.47 78.52 34.41
N LYS A 352 -66.15 77.49 34.91
CA LYS A 352 -67.63 77.40 34.99
C LYS A 352 -68.21 78.06 36.25
N GLU A 353 -67.38 78.54 37.18
CA GLU A 353 -67.83 79.19 38.40
C GLU A 353 -68.46 80.57 38.09
N THR A 354 -69.68 80.80 38.59
CA THR A 354 -70.44 82.03 38.33
C THR A 354 -70.28 83.06 39.44
N ASP A 355 -69.90 82.64 40.65
CA ASP A 355 -69.60 83.53 41.76
C ASP A 355 -68.21 84.17 41.60
N HIS A 356 -68.18 85.49 41.43
CA HIS A 356 -66.97 86.24 41.13
C HIS A 356 -65.95 86.21 42.29
N ALA A 357 -66.40 86.17 43.55
CA ALA A 357 -65.53 86.15 44.71
C ALA A 357 -64.89 84.78 44.90
N ARG A 358 -65.65 83.69 44.72
CA ARG A 358 -65.09 82.32 44.73
C ARG A 358 -64.15 82.09 43.56
N PHE A 359 -64.52 82.55 42.38
CA PHE A 359 -63.65 82.49 41.20
C PHE A 359 -62.30 83.14 41.48
N LEU A 360 -62.26 84.38 41.96
CA LEU A 360 -61.01 85.09 42.22
C LEU A 360 -60.15 84.43 43.30
N GLN A 361 -60.75 83.76 44.29
CA GLN A 361 -60.01 83.02 45.33
C GLN A 361 -59.27 81.79 44.77
N THR A 362 -59.88 81.05 43.84
CA THR A 362 -59.28 79.81 43.28
C THR A 362 -58.52 80.04 41.97
N ALA A 363 -58.88 81.07 41.20
CA ALA A 363 -58.33 81.34 39.88
C ALA A 363 -56.83 81.63 39.91
N LYS A 364 -56.33 82.36 40.92
CA LYS A 364 -54.90 82.66 41.03
C LYS A 364 -54.07 81.38 41.19
N SER A 365 -54.48 80.49 42.10
CA SER A 365 -53.78 79.22 42.36
C SER A 365 -53.84 78.27 41.16
N ILE A 366 -54.98 78.17 40.48
CA ILE A 366 -55.10 77.33 39.28
C ILE A 366 -54.29 77.91 38.12
N THR A 367 -54.30 79.23 37.92
CA THR A 367 -53.51 79.91 36.88
C THR A 367 -52.02 79.70 37.10
N GLU A 368 -51.53 79.77 38.35
CA GLU A 368 -50.14 79.46 38.68
C GLU A 368 -49.81 77.99 38.39
N ARG A 369 -50.67 77.03 38.79
CA ARG A 369 -50.44 75.60 38.52
C ARG A 369 -50.46 75.24 37.04
N VAL A 370 -51.38 75.83 36.28
CA VAL A 370 -51.45 75.67 34.82
C VAL A 370 -50.24 76.32 34.16
N SER A 371 -49.89 77.55 34.55
CA SER A 371 -48.70 78.26 34.05
C SER A 371 -47.43 77.44 34.28
N MET A 372 -47.23 76.93 35.51
CA MET A 372 -46.09 76.07 35.85
C MET A 372 -46.07 74.77 35.04
N ALA A 373 -47.22 74.12 34.85
CA ALA A 373 -47.32 72.92 34.02
C ALA A 373 -47.00 73.22 32.54
N THR A 374 -47.48 74.35 32.00
CA THR A 374 -47.25 74.76 30.60
C THR A 374 -45.84 75.30 30.34
N ALA A 375 -45.21 75.94 31.33
CA ALA A 375 -43.87 76.50 31.21
C ALA A 375 -42.77 75.44 31.28
N SER A 376 -43.03 74.30 31.92
CA SER A 376 -42.10 73.18 31.97
C SER A 376 -42.46 72.11 30.93
N SER A 377 -41.75 72.10 29.81
CA SER A 377 -41.91 71.04 28.79
C SER A 377 -41.68 69.63 29.34
N GLN A 378 -40.83 69.48 30.37
CA GLN A 378 -40.56 68.21 31.06
C GLN A 378 -41.71 67.74 31.97
N VAL A 379 -42.62 68.63 32.36
CA VAL A 379 -43.78 68.30 33.22
C VAL A 379 -44.96 67.79 32.40
N LEU A 380 -45.03 68.12 31.11
CA LEU A 380 -46.11 67.68 30.20
C LEU A 380 -45.70 66.53 29.27
N ILE A 381 -44.41 66.42 28.91
CA ILE A 381 -43.92 65.41 27.98
C ILE A 381 -42.65 64.78 28.59
N PRO A 382 -42.73 63.53 29.10
CA PRO A 382 -41.53 62.79 29.49
C PRO A 382 -40.59 62.57 28.30
N GLU A 383 -39.28 62.50 28.53
CA GLU A 383 -38.33 62.08 27.48
C GLU A 383 -38.59 60.60 27.12
N ILE A 384 -39.12 60.36 25.91
CA ILE A 384 -39.39 59.02 25.39
C ILE A 384 -38.24 58.61 24.48
N ASN A 385 -37.56 57.52 24.83
CA ASN A 385 -36.56 56.92 23.97
C ASN A 385 -37.19 55.77 23.15
N LEU A 386 -37.45 56.02 21.87
CA LEU A 386 -38.01 55.05 20.92
C LEU A 386 -36.95 54.23 20.17
N THR A 387 -35.66 54.51 20.38
CA THR A 387 -34.56 53.86 19.66
C THR A 387 -34.06 52.58 20.34
N ASP A 388 -34.60 52.21 21.50
CA ASP A 388 -34.28 50.99 22.24
C ASP A 388 -34.95 49.74 21.60
N THR A 389 -34.85 49.61 20.27
CA THR A 389 -35.36 48.49 19.47
C THR A 389 -34.41 47.29 19.54
N PHE A 390 -34.90 46.10 19.18
CA PHE A 390 -34.10 44.86 19.19
C PHE A 390 -33.26 44.68 17.89
N ASP A 391 -33.09 45.73 17.10
CA ASP A 391 -32.61 45.63 15.71
C ASP A 391 -31.08 45.49 15.61
N THR A 392 -30.37 45.68 16.72
CA THR A 392 -28.91 45.56 16.82
C THR A 392 -28.42 44.12 17.08
N PHE A 393 -29.32 43.13 17.14
CA PHE A 393 -28.96 41.73 17.30
C PHE A 393 -28.94 41.01 15.95
N ALA A 394 -27.74 40.78 15.41
CA ALA A 394 -27.53 40.01 14.19
C ALA A 394 -26.84 38.67 14.50
N LEU A 395 -27.32 37.60 13.87
CA LEU A 395 -26.71 36.28 13.94
C LEU A 395 -26.04 35.98 12.60
N ASP A 396 -24.73 35.82 12.62
CA ASP A 396 -23.95 35.32 11.49
C ASP A 396 -23.19 34.07 11.92
N PHE A 397 -23.49 32.95 11.28
CA PHE A 397 -22.83 31.66 11.50
C PHE A 397 -22.17 31.15 10.21
N THR A 398 -21.91 32.04 9.25
CA THR A 398 -21.42 31.66 7.92
C THR A 398 -20.05 30.98 7.98
N LYS A 399 -19.17 31.43 8.87
CA LYS A 399 -17.84 30.83 9.06
C LYS A 399 -17.94 29.42 9.64
N GLU A 400 -18.74 29.25 10.69
CA GLU A 400 -18.96 27.97 11.36
C GLU A 400 -19.63 26.96 10.43
N LYS A 401 -20.60 27.40 9.62
CA LYS A 401 -21.22 26.56 8.59
C LYS A 401 -20.21 26.06 7.57
N LYS A 402 -19.35 26.93 7.05
CA LYS A 402 -18.29 26.52 6.11
C LYS A 402 -17.33 25.51 6.72
N LEU A 403 -16.98 25.67 8.01
CA LEU A 403 -16.13 24.71 8.72
C LEU A 403 -16.81 23.33 8.86
N LEU A 404 -18.11 23.31 9.16
CA LEU A 404 -18.89 22.07 9.24
C LEU A 404 -19.09 21.41 7.87
N GLU A 405 -19.30 22.19 6.81
CA GLU A 405 -19.41 21.70 5.43
C GLU A 405 -18.08 21.12 4.90
N SER A 406 -16.94 21.59 5.42
CA SER A 406 -15.62 21.07 5.10
C SER A 406 -15.18 19.87 5.95
N LEU A 407 -16.05 19.33 6.82
CA LEU A 407 -15.73 18.12 7.59
C LEU A 407 -15.63 16.93 6.64
N ASP A 408 -14.46 16.30 6.63
CA ASP A 408 -14.19 15.09 5.88
C ASP A 408 -13.56 14.05 6.80
N TYR A 409 -13.57 12.77 6.40
CA TYR A 409 -12.89 11.73 7.17
C TYR A 409 -11.39 12.01 7.21
N LEU A 410 -10.77 11.86 8.38
CA LEU A 410 -9.33 12.04 8.51
C LEU A 410 -8.66 11.01 7.59
N THR A 411 -7.92 11.50 6.61
CA THR A 411 -7.07 10.70 5.74
C THR A 411 -5.64 10.78 6.23
N ALA A 412 -4.82 9.79 5.87
CA ALA A 412 -3.38 9.91 6.09
C ALA A 412 -2.88 11.19 5.38
N PRO A 413 -1.94 11.94 5.97
CA PRO A 413 -1.55 13.24 5.45
C PRO A 413 -1.02 13.14 4.02
N SER A 414 -1.04 14.22 3.24
CA SER A 414 -0.32 14.26 1.97
C SER A 414 1.15 13.83 2.13
N PRO A 415 1.72 13.10 1.14
CA PRO A 415 3.13 12.77 1.14
C PRO A 415 3.99 14.02 1.30
N PRO A 416 4.90 14.09 2.29
CA PRO A 416 5.79 15.23 2.43
C PRO A 416 6.79 15.25 1.27
N GLY A 417 7.19 16.45 0.83
CA GLY A 417 8.21 16.63 -0.20
C GLY A 417 9.55 17.05 0.40
N ILE A 418 10.60 16.26 0.23
CA ILE A 418 11.96 16.66 0.63
C ILE A 418 12.42 17.79 -0.28
N ARG A 419 12.88 18.89 0.32
CA ARG A 419 13.40 20.08 -0.36
C ARG A 419 14.91 20.03 -0.38
N GLU A 420 15.47 19.33 -1.37
CA GLU A 420 16.93 19.17 -1.50
C GLU A 420 17.65 20.53 -1.54
N GLU A 421 17.02 21.55 -2.12
CA GLU A 421 17.53 22.92 -2.20
C GLU A 421 17.67 23.63 -0.84
N LEU A 422 16.96 23.16 0.19
CA LEU A 422 17.04 23.68 1.57
C LEU A 422 17.90 22.77 2.46
N CYS A 423 18.22 21.57 2.01
CA CYS A 423 19.02 20.63 2.78
C CYS A 423 20.47 21.12 2.89
N THR A 424 21.09 20.86 4.03
CA THR A 424 22.50 21.21 4.26
C THR A 424 23.29 19.98 4.67
N ALA A 425 24.53 19.89 4.19
CA ALA A 425 25.42 18.78 4.50
C ALA A 425 26.76 19.28 5.05
N SER A 426 27.23 18.59 6.07
CA SER A 426 28.60 18.62 6.59
C SER A 426 29.30 17.31 6.22
N TYR A 427 30.50 17.08 6.73
CA TYR A 427 31.22 15.82 6.57
C TYR A 427 30.66 14.67 7.43
N ASP A 428 29.90 14.96 8.49
CA ASP A 428 29.35 13.96 9.42
C ASP A 428 27.88 14.21 9.78
N THR A 429 27.28 15.24 9.21
CA THR A 429 25.88 15.60 9.45
C THR A 429 25.15 15.97 8.17
N ILE A 430 23.86 15.66 8.12
CA ILE A 430 22.95 16.13 7.07
C ILE A 430 21.69 16.66 7.75
N THR A 431 21.32 17.89 7.43
CA THR A 431 20.03 18.47 7.81
C THR A 431 19.07 18.36 6.65
N VAL A 432 18.08 17.48 6.81
CA VAL A 432 17.03 17.24 5.82
C VAL A 432 15.89 18.21 6.10
N HIS A 433 15.41 18.89 5.06
CA HIS A 433 14.25 19.77 5.11
C HIS A 433 13.16 19.22 4.21
N TRP A 434 11.89 19.34 4.62
CA TRP A 434 10.75 18.92 3.83
C TRP A 434 9.58 19.92 3.97
N THR A 435 8.59 19.81 3.09
CA THR A 435 7.33 20.55 3.16
C THR A 435 6.17 19.57 3.20
N SER A 436 5.10 19.94 3.90
CA SER A 436 3.84 19.20 3.95
C SER A 436 2.70 20.15 3.62
N ASP A 437 1.83 19.78 2.68
CA ASP A 437 0.70 20.64 2.30
C ASP A 437 -0.37 20.67 3.42
N ASP A 438 -0.46 19.59 4.21
CA ASP A 438 -1.43 19.45 5.30
C ASP A 438 -0.82 19.61 6.71
N GLU A 439 -0.03 20.67 6.98
CA GLU A 439 0.67 20.86 8.28
C GLU A 439 -0.23 20.70 9.52
N PHE A 440 -1.49 21.09 9.42
CA PHE A 440 -2.44 21.01 10.54
C PHE A 440 -2.94 19.60 10.83
N THR A 441 -2.78 18.66 9.88
CA THR A 441 -3.23 17.27 10.04
C THR A 441 -2.12 16.34 10.50
N VAL A 442 -0.85 16.73 10.36
CA VAL A 442 0.31 15.91 10.72
C VAL A 442 0.56 15.97 12.22
N LEU A 443 0.52 14.82 12.88
CA LEU A 443 0.88 14.72 14.31
C LEU A 443 2.39 14.65 14.52
N SER A 444 3.10 13.93 13.66
CA SER A 444 4.56 13.80 13.70
C SER A 444 5.11 13.29 12.38
N TYR A 445 6.40 13.52 12.18
CA TYR A 445 7.18 12.90 11.12
C TYR A 445 8.08 11.79 11.66
N GLU A 446 8.39 10.83 10.81
CA GLU A 446 9.44 9.84 10.99
C GLU A 446 10.42 9.96 9.83
N LEU A 447 11.71 10.16 10.13
CA LEU A 447 12.76 10.21 9.13
C LEU A 447 13.45 8.85 9.08
N GLN A 448 13.53 8.26 7.90
CA GLN A 448 14.23 7.02 7.64
C GLN A 448 15.42 7.30 6.72
N TYR A 449 16.59 6.73 7.02
CA TYR A 449 17.75 6.87 6.15
C TYR A 449 18.65 5.63 6.10
N ALA A 450 19.35 5.46 4.98
CA ALA A 450 20.29 4.36 4.75
C ALA A 450 21.43 4.79 3.80
N ILE A 451 22.55 4.05 3.82
CA ILE A 451 23.65 4.28 2.87
C ILE A 451 23.22 3.86 1.46
N PHE A 452 23.43 4.72 0.48
CA PHE A 452 23.12 4.45 -0.91
C PHE A 452 24.22 3.59 -1.56
N THR A 453 23.86 2.37 -1.98
CA THR A 453 24.80 1.39 -2.58
C THR A 453 24.49 1.08 -4.05
N GLY A 454 23.61 1.86 -4.71
CA GLY A 454 23.26 1.74 -6.13
C GLY A 454 21.76 1.58 -6.40
N GLN A 455 21.35 1.78 -7.67
CA GLN A 455 19.93 1.75 -8.09
C GLN A 455 19.26 0.38 -7.90
N ALA A 456 20.00 -0.73 -8.06
CA ALA A 456 19.49 -2.08 -7.84
C ALA A 456 19.07 -2.36 -6.39
N ASN A 457 19.56 -1.57 -5.42
CA ASN A 457 19.31 -1.75 -3.99
C ASN A 457 18.13 -0.92 -3.45
N ILE A 458 17.58 0.05 -4.18
CA ILE A 458 16.44 0.83 -3.67
C ILE A 458 15.23 -0.08 -3.46
N VAL A 459 14.93 -0.95 -4.41
CA VAL A 459 13.81 -1.91 -4.31
C VAL A 459 14.07 -2.95 -3.20
N SER A 460 15.32 -3.39 -3.02
CA SER A 460 15.68 -4.34 -1.96
C SER A 460 15.66 -3.72 -0.55
N LEU A 461 16.07 -2.45 -0.41
CA LEU A 461 16.04 -1.69 0.84
C LEU A 461 14.60 -1.35 1.25
N CYS A 462 13.73 -1.01 0.29
CA CYS A 462 12.30 -0.80 0.58
C CYS A 462 11.59 -2.08 1.07
N ASN A 463 12.13 -3.26 0.75
CA ASN A 463 11.58 -4.57 1.15
C ASN A 463 12.20 -5.13 2.46
N SER A 464 13.29 -4.55 2.96
CA SER A 464 13.99 -4.99 4.17
C SER A 464 13.89 -3.93 5.27
N ALA A 465 13.00 -4.14 6.24
CA ALA A 465 12.78 -3.21 7.34
C ALA A 465 14.03 -2.98 8.23
N ASP A 466 14.94 -3.96 8.29
CA ASP A 466 16.12 -3.95 9.18
C ASP A 466 17.30 -3.12 8.63
N SER A 467 17.19 -2.55 7.43
CA SER A 467 18.29 -1.84 6.77
C SER A 467 18.21 -0.30 6.89
N TRP A 468 17.17 0.22 7.55
CA TRP A 468 16.95 1.64 7.73
C TRP A 468 17.25 2.10 9.15
N MET A 469 17.93 3.22 9.26
CA MET A 469 18.00 3.98 10.50
C MET A 469 16.73 4.83 10.62
N ILE A 470 16.05 4.78 11.76
CA ILE A 470 14.74 5.41 11.96
C ILE A 470 14.82 6.44 13.08
N VAL A 471 14.37 7.65 12.78
CA VAL A 471 14.19 8.75 13.74
C VAL A 471 12.70 9.07 13.85
N PRO A 472 12.00 8.58 14.88
CA PRO A 472 10.57 8.81 15.04
C PRO A 472 10.25 10.13 15.75
N ASN A 473 8.97 10.52 15.75
CA ASN A 473 8.39 11.59 16.58
C ASN A 473 8.93 13.02 16.33
N ILE A 474 9.35 13.31 15.11
CA ILE A 474 9.82 14.66 14.74
C ILE A 474 8.61 15.59 14.62
N LYS A 475 8.65 16.77 15.26
CA LYS A 475 7.56 17.76 15.22
C LYS A 475 7.81 18.94 14.29
N GLN A 476 9.04 19.06 13.80
CA GLN A 476 9.48 20.13 12.91
C GLN A 476 9.55 19.59 11.48
N ASN A 477 9.59 20.49 10.50
CA ASN A 477 9.74 20.13 9.07
C ASN A 477 11.21 19.96 8.63
N HIS A 478 12.10 19.76 9.60
CA HIS A 478 13.50 19.48 9.36
C HIS A 478 14.08 18.64 10.48
N TYR A 479 15.17 17.94 10.19
CA TYR A 479 15.92 17.19 11.18
C TYR A 479 17.39 17.04 10.76
N THR A 480 18.29 17.22 11.72
CA THR A 480 19.72 17.02 11.53
C THR A 480 20.14 15.64 12.02
N VAL A 481 20.58 14.80 11.09
CA VAL A 481 21.18 13.50 11.38
C VAL A 481 22.67 13.70 11.64
N HIS A 482 23.18 13.07 12.69
CA HIS A 482 24.57 13.16 13.12
C HIS A 482 25.29 11.81 13.03
N GLY A 483 26.62 11.84 12.94
CA GLY A 483 27.46 10.64 12.94
C GLY A 483 27.42 9.87 11.61
N LEU A 484 27.16 10.57 10.51
CA LEU A 484 27.19 10.01 9.18
C LEU A 484 28.64 9.80 8.71
N GLN A 485 28.85 8.83 7.82
CA GLN A 485 30.14 8.61 7.18
C GLN A 485 30.40 9.72 6.17
N SER A 486 31.60 10.29 6.20
CA SER A 486 32.00 11.35 5.27
C SER A 486 32.10 10.87 3.83
N GLY A 487 31.91 11.78 2.88
CA GLY A 487 31.99 11.46 1.46
C GLY A 487 30.98 10.41 0.97
N THR A 488 29.97 10.08 1.76
CA THR A 488 29.02 9.00 1.52
C THR A 488 27.67 9.54 1.06
N LYS A 489 27.03 8.84 0.13
CA LYS A 489 25.69 9.14 -0.38
C LYS A 489 24.65 8.38 0.46
N TYR A 490 23.60 9.06 0.85
CA TYR A 490 22.51 8.55 1.70
C TYR A 490 21.17 8.76 1.02
N ILE A 491 20.26 7.81 1.23
CA ILE A 491 18.87 7.92 0.83
C ILE A 491 18.02 8.25 2.06
N PHE A 492 17.11 9.20 1.92
CA PHE A 492 16.22 9.69 2.97
C PHE A 492 14.76 9.54 2.55
N ILE A 493 13.92 9.09 3.47
CA ILE A 493 12.46 9.04 3.31
C ILE A 493 11.85 9.67 4.54
N VAL A 494 10.93 10.62 4.35
CA VAL A 494 10.17 11.24 5.43
C VAL A 494 8.75 10.68 5.40
N LYS A 495 8.26 10.19 6.52
CA LYS A 495 6.86 9.77 6.69
C LYS A 495 6.11 10.81 7.49
N ALA A 496 5.02 11.34 6.94
CA ALA A 496 4.06 12.14 7.68
C ALA A 496 3.03 11.21 8.32
N ILE A 497 2.79 11.35 9.63
CA ILE A 497 1.97 10.44 10.43
C ILE A 497 0.87 11.23 11.14
N ASN A 498 -0.36 10.73 11.04
CA ASN A 498 -1.50 11.19 11.85
C ASN A 498 -2.32 9.99 12.36
N GLN A 499 -3.51 10.25 12.93
CA GLN A 499 -4.35 9.18 13.47
C GLN A 499 -4.94 8.24 12.41
N ALA A 500 -5.04 8.70 11.15
CA ALA A 500 -5.60 7.93 10.05
C ALA A 500 -4.55 7.05 9.33
N GLY A 501 -3.27 7.36 9.48
CA GLY A 501 -2.19 6.55 8.94
C GLY A 501 -0.92 7.35 8.68
N ALA A 502 -0.07 6.81 7.82
CA ALA A 502 1.19 7.42 7.42
C ALA A 502 1.36 7.42 5.91
N ARG A 503 2.01 8.46 5.37
CA ARG A 503 2.39 8.55 3.96
C ARG A 503 3.86 8.95 3.85
N SER A 504 4.59 8.24 2.99
CA SER A 504 6.03 8.46 2.76
C SER A 504 6.26 9.47 1.64
N SER A 505 7.31 10.26 1.75
CA SER A 505 7.87 11.04 0.66
C SER A 505 8.43 10.14 -0.43
N GLU A 506 8.65 10.71 -1.61
CA GLU A 506 9.62 10.14 -2.56
C GLU A 506 11.02 10.12 -1.91
N PRO A 507 11.88 9.15 -2.26
CA PRO A 507 13.22 9.08 -1.69
C PRO A 507 14.09 10.24 -2.15
N GLY A 508 14.62 11.02 -1.21
CA GLY A 508 15.59 12.09 -1.46
C GLY A 508 17.02 11.55 -1.31
N THR A 509 17.93 11.96 -2.19
CA THR A 509 19.33 11.51 -2.12
C THR A 509 20.23 12.66 -1.72
N LEU A 510 20.85 12.57 -0.55
CA LEU A 510 21.75 13.59 -0.02
C LEU A 510 23.11 12.99 0.27
N LYS A 511 24.15 13.83 0.30
CA LYS A 511 25.53 13.38 0.43
C LYS A 511 26.26 14.20 1.46
N THR A 512 27.04 13.53 2.30
CA THR A 512 27.96 14.20 3.22
C THR A 512 29.17 14.74 2.47
N ASN A 513 29.70 15.88 2.90
CA ASN A 513 30.89 16.49 2.33
C ASN A 513 32.15 15.68 2.65
N SER A 514 33.25 16.06 1.99
CA SER A 514 34.58 15.52 2.24
C SER A 514 35.01 15.77 3.68
N GLN A 515 35.68 14.80 4.31
CA GLN A 515 36.25 15.00 5.64
C GLN A 515 37.31 16.12 5.63
N PRO A 516 37.14 17.19 6.43
CA PRO A 516 38.14 18.25 6.53
C PRO A 516 39.39 17.73 7.23
N PHE A 517 40.56 18.14 6.76
CA PHE A 517 41.85 17.80 7.35
C PHE A 517 42.76 19.02 7.43
N LYS A 518 43.81 18.90 8.24
CA LYS A 518 44.88 19.88 8.41
C LYS A 518 46.23 19.20 8.19
N LEU A 519 47.23 19.98 7.84
CA LEU A 519 48.61 19.52 7.73
C LEU A 519 49.14 19.17 9.12
N ASP A 520 49.71 17.97 9.30
CA ASP A 520 50.23 17.51 10.58
C ASP A 520 51.65 18.01 10.82
N PRO A 521 51.90 18.92 11.80
CA PRO A 521 53.24 19.42 12.10
C PRO A 521 54.18 18.37 12.66
N LYS A 522 53.66 17.25 13.20
CA LYS A 522 54.50 16.16 13.72
C LYS A 522 55.18 15.41 12.58
N SER A 523 54.46 15.20 11.48
CA SER A 523 54.98 14.57 10.27
C SER A 523 55.96 15.46 9.48
N ALA A 524 55.80 16.79 9.56
CA ALA A 524 56.46 17.74 8.67
C ALA A 524 57.99 17.72 8.74
N HIS A 525 58.64 17.68 7.58
CA HIS A 525 60.10 17.77 7.47
C HIS A 525 60.65 19.03 8.16
N LYS A 526 61.84 18.96 8.77
CA LYS A 526 62.45 20.05 9.56
C LYS A 526 62.68 21.38 8.83
N LYS A 527 62.72 21.35 7.49
CA LYS A 527 62.86 22.53 6.61
C LYS A 527 61.51 23.08 6.13
N LEU A 528 60.41 22.56 6.65
CA LEU A 528 59.07 23.07 6.37
C LEU A 528 58.57 23.87 7.57
N LYS A 529 57.91 24.97 7.27
CA LYS A 529 57.15 25.77 8.21
C LYS A 529 55.68 25.65 7.83
N ILE A 530 54.87 25.29 8.82
CA ILE A 530 53.41 25.25 8.68
C ILE A 530 52.85 26.52 9.31
N SER A 531 51.84 27.11 8.66
CA SER A 531 51.07 28.25 9.18
C SER A 531 50.31 27.90 10.47
N HIS A 532 49.89 28.91 11.23
CA HIS A 532 49.17 28.72 12.49
C HIS A 532 47.82 28.00 12.35
N ASP A 533 47.14 28.13 11.20
CA ASP A 533 45.90 27.44 10.88
C ASP A 533 46.10 25.99 10.41
N ASN A 534 47.36 25.56 10.23
CA ASN A 534 47.78 24.27 9.68
C ASN A 534 47.25 23.97 8.26
N LEU A 535 47.05 25.00 7.43
CA LEU A 535 46.58 24.83 6.04
C LEU A 535 47.62 25.21 4.99
N THR A 536 48.65 25.98 5.37
CA THR A 536 49.72 26.42 4.47
C THR A 536 51.05 25.81 4.90
N VAL A 537 51.78 25.26 3.94
CA VAL A 537 53.14 24.78 4.12
C VAL A 537 54.09 25.56 3.22
N GLU A 538 55.17 26.04 3.81
CA GLU A 538 56.23 26.81 3.17
C GLU A 538 57.59 26.18 3.47
N ARG A 539 58.51 26.28 2.51
CA ARG A 539 59.91 25.92 2.77
C ARG A 539 60.61 27.04 3.55
N ASP A 540 61.10 26.71 4.73
CA ASP A 540 61.92 27.61 5.54
C ASP A 540 63.41 27.33 5.27
N GLU A 541 64.08 28.27 4.61
CA GLU A 541 65.52 28.18 4.30
C GLU A 541 66.42 28.45 5.51
N THR A 542 65.87 29.03 6.59
CA THR A 542 66.60 29.44 7.80
C THR A 542 66.46 28.43 8.95
N ALA A 543 65.58 27.43 8.83
CA ALA A 543 65.27 26.49 9.90
C ALA A 543 66.42 25.50 10.22
N SER A 544 67.05 25.69 11.39
CA SER A 544 67.99 24.75 12.01
C SER A 544 67.39 24.09 13.28
N LYS A 545 66.13 23.67 13.22
CA LYS A 545 65.48 23.00 14.37
C LYS A 545 65.90 21.54 14.48
N LYS A 546 66.64 21.19 15.54
CA LYS A 546 66.86 19.81 15.99
C LYS A 546 65.60 19.31 16.72
N GLY A 547 64.89 18.39 16.10
CA GLY A 547 63.86 17.59 16.76
C GLY A 547 63.80 16.24 16.09
N HIS A 548 64.12 15.18 16.83
CA HIS A 548 63.95 13.79 16.40
C HIS A 548 62.58 13.31 16.84
N GLY A 549 61.63 13.28 15.91
CA GLY A 549 60.37 12.57 16.06
C GLY A 549 60.35 11.40 15.09
N GLN A 550 60.02 10.20 15.55
CA GLN A 550 60.00 8.97 14.75
C GLN A 550 59.02 9.03 13.57
N GLU A 551 58.04 9.95 13.63
CA GLU A 551 57.00 10.13 12.62
C GLU A 551 57.32 11.19 11.55
N ARG A 552 58.49 11.83 11.60
CA ARG A 552 58.85 12.95 10.73
C ARG A 552 59.42 12.48 9.39
N PHE A 553 59.19 13.22 8.30
CA PHE A 553 59.99 13.09 7.09
C PHE A 553 61.45 13.47 7.36
N THR A 554 62.39 12.57 7.08
CA THR A 554 63.83 12.71 7.41
C THR A 554 64.73 12.77 6.20
N SER A 555 64.19 12.57 4.99
CA SER A 555 64.94 12.58 3.74
C SER A 555 65.68 13.90 3.52
N GLN A 556 66.92 13.83 3.06
CA GLN A 556 67.71 15.03 2.75
C GLN A 556 67.22 15.76 1.49
N SER A 557 66.45 15.08 0.63
CA SER A 557 66.02 15.56 -0.68
C SER A 557 64.51 15.57 -0.90
N SER A 558 63.71 15.12 0.08
CA SER A 558 62.24 15.08 0.04
C SER A 558 61.67 15.83 1.26
N TYR A 559 61.02 16.97 1.01
CA TYR A 559 60.49 17.84 2.05
C TYR A 559 58.97 17.66 2.14
N GLY A 560 58.55 16.63 2.88
CA GLY A 560 57.15 16.21 2.96
C GLY A 560 56.43 16.57 4.25
N VAL A 561 55.10 16.57 4.15
CA VAL A 561 54.13 16.65 5.24
C VAL A 561 52.87 15.87 4.83
N VAL A 562 52.21 15.20 5.79
CA VAL A 562 50.90 14.53 5.56
C VAL A 562 49.76 15.31 6.21
N GLY A 563 48.54 15.05 5.74
CA GLY A 563 47.33 15.41 6.45
C GLY A 563 47.16 14.60 7.76
N ASN A 564 46.42 15.15 8.70
CA ASN A 564 46.13 14.52 9.99
C ASN A 564 44.95 13.53 9.98
N VAL A 565 44.32 13.31 8.82
CA VAL A 565 43.15 12.44 8.63
C VAL A 565 43.53 11.30 7.68
N TYR A 566 43.02 10.11 8.01
CA TYR A 566 43.09 8.92 7.17
C TYR A 566 41.69 8.61 6.66
N ILE A 567 41.58 8.43 5.35
CA ILE A 567 40.35 8.14 4.62
C ILE A 567 40.36 6.65 4.26
N ASP A 568 39.26 5.97 4.55
CA ASP A 568 39.10 4.52 4.38
C ASP A 568 37.77 4.13 3.68
N SER A 569 37.00 5.11 3.24
CA SER A 569 35.70 4.93 2.57
C SER A 569 35.28 6.23 1.89
N GLY A 570 34.31 6.16 0.98
CA GLY A 570 33.63 7.32 0.42
C GLY A 570 34.41 8.10 -0.64
N ARG A 571 33.79 9.21 -1.08
CA ARG A 571 34.35 10.14 -2.07
C ARG A 571 34.76 11.46 -1.41
N HIS A 572 36.03 11.84 -1.58
CA HIS A 572 36.64 12.99 -0.93
C HIS A 572 37.31 13.91 -1.96
N TYR A 573 37.09 15.20 -1.80
CA TYR A 573 37.66 16.25 -2.65
C TYR A 573 38.37 17.32 -1.82
N TRP A 574 39.56 17.72 -2.27
CA TRP A 574 40.30 18.85 -1.73
C TRP A 574 41.11 19.53 -2.82
N GLU A 575 41.52 20.77 -2.56
CA GLU A 575 42.26 21.58 -3.53
C GLU A 575 43.58 22.07 -2.94
N ALA A 576 44.64 22.06 -3.75
CA ALA A 576 45.92 22.65 -3.42
C ALA A 576 46.14 23.92 -4.25
N LEU A 577 46.22 25.07 -3.59
CA LEU A 577 46.59 26.35 -4.18
C LEU A 577 48.11 26.43 -4.31
N ILE A 578 48.54 26.62 -5.55
CA ILE A 578 49.94 26.75 -5.89
C ILE A 578 50.34 28.21 -5.64
N GLY A 579 50.97 28.50 -4.50
CA GLY A 579 51.44 29.84 -4.11
C GLY A 579 52.64 30.35 -4.94
N GLY A 580 52.56 30.18 -6.27
CA GLY A 580 53.66 30.39 -7.21
C GLY A 580 54.76 29.31 -7.13
N SER A 581 54.57 28.25 -6.32
CA SER A 581 55.50 27.14 -6.21
C SER A 581 55.66 26.44 -7.57
N THR A 582 56.90 26.18 -7.96
CA THR A 582 57.23 25.47 -9.20
C THR A 582 57.83 24.09 -8.93
N TRP A 583 58.05 23.74 -7.67
CA TRP A 583 58.60 22.47 -7.23
C TRP A 583 57.80 21.91 -6.08
N TYR A 584 56.87 21.01 -6.39
CA TYR A 584 56.00 20.39 -5.41
C TYR A 584 55.47 19.02 -5.85
N ALA A 585 54.93 18.26 -4.91
CA ALA A 585 54.12 17.08 -5.17
C ALA A 585 52.86 17.08 -4.29
N VAL A 586 51.72 16.68 -4.85
CA VAL A 586 50.42 16.58 -4.17
C VAL A 586 49.78 15.24 -4.51
N GLY A 587 49.20 14.57 -3.52
CA GLY A 587 48.42 13.35 -3.77
C GLY A 587 48.06 12.64 -2.47
N ILE A 588 48.15 11.30 -2.49
CA ILE A 588 47.84 10.45 -1.33
C ILE A 588 48.96 9.45 -1.03
N ALA A 589 49.01 9.00 0.21
CA ALA A 589 49.90 7.94 0.65
C ALA A 589 49.27 7.07 1.75
N TYR A 590 49.65 5.80 1.82
CA TYR A 590 49.36 4.96 2.98
C TYR A 590 50.16 5.41 4.21
N LYS A 591 49.67 5.08 5.40
CA LYS A 591 50.42 5.26 6.66
C LYS A 591 51.79 4.58 6.65
N SER A 592 51.88 3.45 5.95
CA SER A 592 53.08 2.63 5.79
C SER A 592 54.11 3.22 4.81
N ALA A 593 53.81 4.34 4.13
CA ALA A 593 54.70 4.93 3.15
C ALA A 593 56.06 5.35 3.77
N PRO A 594 57.20 4.97 3.16
CA PRO A 594 58.53 5.36 3.64
C PRO A 594 58.73 6.88 3.70
N LYS A 595 59.02 7.40 4.90
CA LYS A 595 59.24 8.84 5.15
C LYS A 595 60.67 9.33 4.85
N HIS A 596 61.57 8.43 4.49
CA HIS A 596 62.96 8.73 4.13
C HIS A 596 63.18 8.76 2.60
N GLU A 597 62.19 8.34 1.82
CA GLU A 597 62.22 8.30 0.35
C GLU A 597 61.39 9.43 -0.27
N TRP A 598 61.43 9.51 -1.61
CA TRP A 598 60.58 10.43 -2.36
C TRP A 598 59.18 9.83 -2.50
N ILE A 599 58.17 10.66 -2.27
CA ILE A 599 56.77 10.27 -2.45
C ILE A 599 56.53 10.10 -3.96
N GLY A 600 55.81 9.04 -4.32
CA GLY A 600 55.65 8.55 -5.71
C GLY A 600 56.73 7.57 -6.17
N LYS A 601 57.85 7.40 -5.45
CA LYS A 601 58.88 6.39 -5.79
C LYS A 601 58.66 5.01 -5.17
N ASN A 602 57.74 4.90 -4.22
CA ASN A 602 57.34 3.63 -3.60
C ASN A 602 55.94 3.22 -4.04
N SER A 603 55.56 1.97 -3.75
CA SER A 603 54.24 1.41 -4.03
C SER A 603 53.13 1.91 -3.10
N ALA A 604 53.45 2.72 -2.10
CA ALA A 604 52.53 3.19 -1.07
C ALA A 604 52.10 4.66 -1.25
N SER A 605 52.42 5.28 -2.38
CA SER A 605 52.07 6.68 -2.66
C SER A 605 51.77 6.95 -4.15
N TRP A 606 50.84 7.88 -4.38
CA TRP A 606 50.36 8.31 -5.70
C TRP A 606 50.30 9.84 -5.70
N VAL A 607 51.06 10.48 -6.59
CA VAL A 607 51.19 11.94 -6.58
C VAL A 607 51.29 12.54 -7.97
N LEU A 608 50.76 13.76 -8.09
CA LEU A 608 51.07 14.69 -9.16
C LEU A 608 52.23 15.58 -8.72
N CYS A 609 53.27 15.67 -9.55
CA CYS A 609 54.48 16.42 -9.30
C CYS A 609 54.66 17.54 -10.34
N ARG A 610 55.09 18.71 -9.87
CA ARG A 610 55.65 19.76 -10.71
C ARG A 610 57.13 19.91 -10.40
N CYS A 611 57.97 19.85 -11.43
CA CYS A 611 59.40 20.11 -11.35
C CYS A 611 59.75 21.17 -12.39
N ASN A 612 59.77 22.43 -11.96
CA ASN A 612 59.90 23.60 -12.83
C ASN A 612 58.77 23.67 -13.88
N ASN A 613 59.09 23.38 -15.14
CA ASN A 613 58.14 23.34 -16.26
C ASN A 613 57.66 21.91 -16.57
N SER A 614 58.25 20.89 -15.96
CA SER A 614 57.86 19.50 -16.14
C SER A 614 56.73 19.14 -15.19
N TRP A 615 55.70 18.50 -15.73
CA TRP A 615 54.59 17.95 -14.97
C TRP A 615 54.53 16.45 -15.15
N VAL A 616 54.51 15.71 -14.06
CA VAL A 616 54.51 14.26 -14.08
C VAL A 616 53.61 13.72 -12.99
N VAL A 617 52.92 12.62 -13.25
CA VAL A 617 52.30 11.80 -12.20
C VAL A 617 53.22 10.63 -11.88
N ARG A 618 53.34 10.30 -10.60
CA ARG A 618 54.29 9.30 -10.09
C ARG A 618 53.63 8.30 -9.16
N HIS A 619 53.95 7.04 -9.37
CA HIS A 619 53.63 5.93 -8.48
C HIS A 619 54.63 4.78 -8.71
N ASN A 620 55.12 4.16 -7.64
CA ASN A 620 56.01 2.99 -7.70
C ASN A 620 57.22 3.19 -8.64
N SER A 621 57.85 4.37 -8.57
CA SER A 621 58.98 4.77 -9.42
C SER A 621 58.68 4.87 -10.92
N LYS A 622 57.42 4.71 -11.34
CA LYS A 622 56.97 5.01 -12.69
C LYS A 622 56.55 6.48 -12.76
N GLU A 623 56.99 7.16 -13.81
CA GLU A 623 56.65 8.55 -14.09
C GLU A 623 55.92 8.62 -15.44
N LEU A 624 54.78 9.31 -15.48
CA LEU A 624 54.07 9.63 -16.71
C LEU A 624 54.01 11.15 -16.85
N ALA A 625 54.52 11.67 -17.96
CA ALA A 625 54.45 13.10 -18.26
C ALA A 625 53.02 13.49 -18.61
N ILE A 626 52.60 14.65 -18.10
CA ILE A 626 51.30 15.26 -18.39
C ILE A 626 51.51 16.70 -18.86
N GLU A 627 50.55 17.26 -19.58
CA GLU A 627 50.61 18.63 -20.09
C GLU A 627 49.41 19.46 -19.58
N PRO A 628 49.48 20.00 -18.35
CA PRO A 628 48.44 20.88 -17.83
C PRO A 628 48.42 22.24 -18.52
N SER A 629 47.31 22.97 -18.36
CA SER A 629 47.21 24.38 -18.77
C SER A 629 48.41 25.22 -18.25
N PRO A 630 48.99 26.11 -19.08
CA PRO A 630 50.11 26.97 -18.68
C PRO A 630 49.78 27.89 -17.50
N HIS A 631 48.49 28.07 -17.19
CA HIS A 631 47.99 28.91 -16.11
C HIS A 631 47.41 28.10 -14.94
N LEU A 632 47.77 26.82 -14.77
CA LEU A 632 47.32 26.00 -13.64
C LEU A 632 47.74 26.63 -12.30
N ARG A 633 46.76 27.12 -11.53
CA ARG A 633 46.97 27.73 -10.20
C ARG A 633 46.45 26.86 -9.06
N ARG A 634 45.59 25.91 -9.36
CA ARG A 634 44.90 25.10 -8.35
C ARG A 634 44.72 23.67 -8.83
N VAL A 635 45.26 22.73 -8.06
CA VAL A 635 45.11 21.29 -8.33
C VAL A 635 44.00 20.75 -7.46
N GLY A 636 42.92 20.28 -8.08
CA GLY A 636 41.88 19.50 -7.42
C GLY A 636 42.28 18.04 -7.32
N VAL A 637 42.02 17.42 -6.17
CA VAL A 637 42.26 16.00 -5.94
C VAL A 637 40.94 15.36 -5.53
N LEU A 638 40.45 14.43 -6.34
CA LEU A 638 39.27 13.62 -6.08
C LEU A 638 39.70 12.20 -5.77
N LEU A 639 39.45 11.75 -4.56
CA LEU A 639 39.61 10.37 -4.13
C LEU A 639 38.24 9.72 -4.09
N ASP A 640 38.05 8.67 -4.87
CA ASP A 640 36.93 7.75 -4.73
C ASP A 640 37.47 6.44 -4.14
N TYR A 641 37.38 6.31 -2.82
CA TYR A 641 37.91 5.13 -2.14
C TYR A 641 37.11 3.88 -2.51
N ASP A 642 35.78 4.02 -2.62
CA ASP A 642 34.86 2.92 -2.83
C ASP A 642 34.97 2.36 -4.26
N ALA A 643 35.11 3.22 -5.27
CA ALA A 643 35.35 2.79 -6.65
C ALA A 643 36.82 2.51 -6.96
N GLY A 644 37.73 2.81 -6.03
CA GLY A 644 39.16 2.60 -6.21
C GLY A 644 39.79 3.54 -7.26
N SER A 645 39.48 4.83 -7.24
CA SER A 645 40.07 5.80 -8.16
C SER A 645 40.62 7.05 -7.45
N LEU A 646 41.70 7.61 -8.01
CA LEU A 646 42.30 8.87 -7.58
C LEU A 646 42.53 9.74 -8.81
N THR A 647 41.88 10.89 -8.84
CA THR A 647 41.92 11.77 -10.00
C THR A 647 42.40 13.16 -9.65
N PHE A 648 43.27 13.70 -10.50
CA PHE A 648 43.81 15.04 -10.42
C PHE A 648 43.19 15.92 -11.50
N TYR A 649 42.79 17.14 -11.13
CA TYR A 649 42.13 18.08 -12.02
C TYR A 649 42.74 19.48 -11.93
N ASP A 650 42.64 20.24 -13.02
CA ASP A 650 42.67 21.70 -12.95
C ASP A 650 41.35 22.18 -12.35
N ALA A 651 41.38 22.61 -11.09
CA ALA A 651 40.17 23.01 -10.36
C ALA A 651 39.53 24.29 -10.92
N VAL A 652 40.25 25.10 -11.71
CA VAL A 652 39.71 26.31 -12.34
C VAL A 652 39.30 26.04 -13.78
N GLY A 653 40.11 25.27 -14.50
CA GLY A 653 39.86 24.92 -15.91
C GLY A 653 38.95 23.71 -16.12
N SER A 654 38.53 23.02 -15.05
CA SER A 654 37.77 21.75 -15.09
C SER A 654 38.37 20.69 -16.00
N GLN A 655 39.70 20.70 -16.16
CA GLN A 655 40.44 19.75 -17.00
C GLN A 655 40.90 18.55 -16.18
N ASN A 656 40.56 17.33 -16.59
CA ASN A 656 41.18 16.12 -16.04
C ASN A 656 42.67 16.09 -16.42
N LEU A 657 43.53 16.01 -15.41
CA LEU A 657 44.98 15.91 -15.60
C LEU A 657 45.41 14.44 -15.67
N HIS A 658 44.93 13.62 -14.74
CA HIS A 658 45.20 12.18 -14.71
C HIS A 658 44.32 11.43 -13.70
N THR A 659 43.96 10.18 -14.01
CA THR A 659 43.27 9.24 -13.10
C THR A 659 44.12 8.00 -12.85
N PHE A 660 44.37 7.69 -11.58
CA PHE A 660 44.85 6.39 -11.15
C PHE A 660 43.68 5.49 -10.78
N HIS A 661 43.74 4.23 -11.20
CA HIS A 661 42.85 3.17 -10.72
C HIS A 661 43.65 2.32 -9.72
N VAL A 662 43.15 2.23 -8.49
CA VAL A 662 43.85 1.69 -7.33
C VAL A 662 42.92 0.80 -6.51
N SER A 663 43.32 -0.45 -6.29
CA SER A 663 42.70 -1.29 -5.26
C SER A 663 43.29 -0.93 -3.90
N PHE A 664 42.63 -0.05 -3.16
CA PHE A 664 43.12 0.39 -1.85
C PHE A 664 43.10 -0.75 -0.84
N ALA A 665 44.25 -0.98 -0.18
CA ALA A 665 44.42 -2.05 0.82
C ALA A 665 44.51 -1.53 2.26
N GLN A 666 44.69 -0.22 2.42
CA GLN A 666 44.85 0.48 3.71
C GLN A 666 44.19 1.85 3.63
N PRO A 667 43.88 2.49 4.76
CA PRO A 667 43.50 3.89 4.79
C PRO A 667 44.59 4.79 4.19
N VAL A 668 44.18 5.79 3.42
CA VAL A 668 45.06 6.74 2.74
C VAL A 668 44.98 8.10 3.40
N CYS A 669 46.07 8.86 3.38
CA CYS A 669 46.09 10.25 3.84
C CYS A 669 46.58 11.18 2.73
N PRO A 670 46.09 12.43 2.68
CA PRO A 670 46.64 13.45 1.79
C PRO A 670 48.12 13.69 2.09
N VAL A 671 48.94 13.86 1.06
CA VAL A 671 50.38 14.05 1.20
C VAL A 671 50.90 15.15 0.29
N PHE A 672 51.84 15.94 0.81
CA PHE A 672 52.38 17.12 0.15
C PHE A 672 53.89 17.20 0.31
N ASN A 673 54.60 17.48 -0.78
CA ASN A 673 56.00 17.91 -0.76
C ASN A 673 56.14 19.31 -1.33
N VAL A 674 56.94 20.17 -0.67
CA VAL A 674 57.19 21.55 -1.11
C VAL A 674 58.67 21.87 -1.08
N TRP A 675 59.24 22.20 -2.24
CA TRP A 675 60.65 22.57 -2.37
C TRP A 675 60.88 24.07 -2.60
N ASN A 676 59.87 24.85 -2.94
CA ASN A 676 59.97 26.31 -2.99
C ASN A 676 58.63 27.00 -2.73
N LYS A 677 58.70 28.23 -2.21
CA LYS A 677 57.54 29.06 -1.85
C LYS A 677 56.58 28.29 -0.94
N CYS A 678 55.27 28.44 -1.15
CA CYS A 678 54.24 27.80 -0.34
C CYS A 678 53.17 27.07 -1.16
N LEU A 679 52.49 26.15 -0.50
CA LEU A 679 51.21 25.57 -0.92
C LEU A 679 50.19 25.78 0.19
N THR A 680 48.96 26.11 -0.19
CA THR A 680 47.82 26.22 0.73
C THR A 680 46.77 25.18 0.35
N VAL A 681 46.24 24.46 1.32
CA VAL A 681 45.25 23.40 1.10
C VAL A 681 43.86 23.89 1.50
N LEU A 682 42.88 23.69 0.62
CA LEU A 682 41.45 23.84 0.92
C LEU A 682 40.86 22.45 1.14
N THR A 683 40.32 22.21 2.33
CA THR A 683 39.81 20.91 2.75
C THR A 683 38.34 21.03 3.16
N GLY A 684 37.63 19.89 3.25
CA GLY A 684 36.21 19.89 3.57
C GLY A 684 35.30 20.43 2.46
N LEU A 685 35.81 20.48 1.23
CA LEU A 685 35.06 21.00 0.08
C LEU A 685 34.00 19.97 -0.36
N PRO A 686 32.81 20.45 -0.81
CA PRO A 686 31.89 19.60 -1.54
C PRO A 686 32.53 19.17 -2.87
N ILE A 687 32.09 18.03 -3.40
CA ILE A 687 32.55 17.60 -4.72
C ILE A 687 31.88 18.51 -5.76
N PRO A 688 32.64 19.14 -6.68
CA PRO A 688 32.05 19.98 -7.72
C PRO A 688 31.04 19.20 -8.58
N GLU A 689 29.88 19.77 -8.86
CA GLU A 689 28.77 19.12 -9.60
C GLU A 689 29.23 18.52 -10.95
N HIS A 690 30.11 19.22 -11.68
CA HIS A 690 30.65 18.76 -12.96
C HIS A 690 31.52 17.49 -12.85
N LEU A 691 31.99 17.13 -11.65
CA LEU A 691 32.74 15.90 -11.39
C LEU A 691 31.84 14.77 -10.86
N GLU A 692 30.59 15.06 -10.50
CA GLU A 692 29.64 14.05 -10.00
C GLU A 692 29.04 13.20 -11.14
N GLY A 693 28.87 13.77 -12.34
CA GLY A 693 28.29 13.11 -13.51
C GLY A 693 29.17 12.08 -14.25
N LEU A 694 30.35 11.74 -13.72
CA LEU A 694 31.19 10.67 -14.27
C LEU A 694 30.75 9.26 -13.79
N GLU A 695 29.67 9.19 -12.99
CA GLU A 695 28.94 7.94 -12.76
C GLU A 695 28.24 7.53 -14.07
N THR A 696 28.76 6.50 -14.76
CA THR A 696 28.19 5.79 -15.93
C THR A 696 28.34 6.45 -17.32
N GLN A 697 29.54 6.35 -17.89
CA GLN A 697 29.70 6.03 -19.31
C GLN A 697 30.75 4.93 -19.43
N ASP A 698 30.36 3.69 -19.14
CA ASP A 698 30.95 2.47 -19.69
C ASP A 698 29.98 1.29 -19.49
#